data_AF-A0A963ZWH8-F1
#
_entry.id   AF-A0A963ZWH8-F1
#
_cell.length_a   1.000
_cell.length_b   1.000
_cell.length_c   1.000
_cell.angle_alpha   90.00
_cell.angle_beta   90.00
_cell.angle_gamma   90.00
#
_symmetry.space_group_name_H-M   'P 1'
#
loop_
_entity.id
_entity.type
_entity.pdbx_description
1 polymer ?
#
loop_
_entity_poly.entity_id
_entity_poly.type
_entity_poly.pdbx_seq_one_letter_code
_entity_poly.pdbx_strand_id
1 'polypeptide(L)'
;MNKIINSEILSKVGKPSEMVDEMLDKQIESLEANLGNKAKGVGNRLLSYFLLNGNRVQLGGTEVVERLQQDMQIDGQTANAILETLQNSGILRKTSAGRLEIANNFLAQRAFQKVESENRVLRNIKNTIQDRMSRNELLDQAYLNHITPSLPLLDLSEKEHDFVKASQAALRRTKRAIGIFRTLIFFFLIGLTAWAIWEYNRANKNFNQQLEYSADMEQAKIKAEKALEEAKIARKEAESAREDALQLQEIAERNAFEAEAQRTRAEALLRAARADRDSISKLNATVLQQIADLEELSRQYRDQADENAELAEKARRREIQALDAQSKAEKLNKVITSWNAAARSLQIEDARTKALVAMEAYKINRDNPEVGDVKHPNIMKALEDAARLLDQKLQFDIKKAHAGAVRDIVFQPGADVFFTTGSDGAVKKWEVKNWSDLGAPVINRSTDIYRQKIGINNSLAISPNGKNLLVAGEMPWFQTLNAETGKALDTFRIAGRDEVFSAGITNDGEFIASGFERFYHRRPRSSSLDISPKSRGKANLILPDNGSICAYSLVGKPGDFFYQFNVDSICGNSAGSAEFMVFGGKREIDYGVISAVGYHTVSDSTALLAIGFSNGRILLIESYRDGDRFQPTEQGRKMFKPHLAAITDFAFNPAGDQLAIASMDGTISLWDLKEYTSPTYQPVVFARNSGWVFSIAFSNDGKHIVAGCQDGSIFFWNVDPEDYARFLCSNLQNTLAGAAEEQRNVDVLQKKSVEPYRYNFDELPKDDYRRYFGDIDPGLLPRRRVTVCD
;
A
#
# COMPACT_ATOMS: atom_id res chain seq x y z
N MET A 1 -26.87 69.07 40.30
CA MET A 1 -25.53 69.34 40.90
C MET A 1 -25.34 68.34 42.03
N ASN A 2 -24.65 67.24 41.74
CA ASN A 2 -23.25 67.00 42.12
C ASN A 2 -23.16 66.48 43.57
N LYS A 3 -22.63 65.29 43.87
CA LYS A 3 -21.62 64.54 43.12
C LYS A 3 -21.98 63.06 43.03
N ILE A 4 -22.18 62.66 41.78
CA ILE A 4 -21.94 61.32 41.25
C ILE A 4 -20.52 60.93 41.66
N ILE A 5 -20.36 60.11 42.70
CA ILE A 5 -19.21 59.22 42.78
C ILE A 5 -19.72 57.94 42.13
N ASN A 6 -19.33 57.77 40.87
CA ASN A 6 -19.69 56.62 40.07
C ASN A 6 -19.27 55.36 40.83
N SER A 7 -20.22 54.48 41.17
CA SER A 7 -19.92 53.17 41.77
C SER A 7 -19.01 52.35 40.86
N GLU A 8 -18.98 52.67 39.58
CA GLU A 8 -18.03 52.16 38.59
C GLU A 8 -16.60 52.68 38.82
N ILE A 9 -16.40 53.92 39.30
CA ILE A 9 -15.08 54.44 39.70
C ILE A 9 -14.63 53.78 41.01
N LEU A 10 -15.50 53.60 42.00
CA LEU A 10 -15.15 52.85 43.23
C LEU A 10 -14.95 51.34 42.99
N SER A 11 -15.49 50.79 41.90
CA SER A 11 -15.21 49.41 41.46
C SER A 11 -13.90 49.30 40.65
N LYS A 12 -13.45 50.40 40.02
CA LYS A 12 -12.21 50.48 39.23
C LYS A 12 -11.02 51.00 40.05
N VAL A 13 -11.28 51.77 41.09
CA VAL A 13 -10.34 52.35 42.05
C VAL A 13 -10.58 51.55 43.32
N GLY A 14 -9.81 50.47 43.52
CA GLY A 14 -9.99 49.53 44.63
C GLY A 14 -10.08 50.19 46.00
N LYS A 15 -10.41 49.43 47.06
CA LYS A 15 -10.53 50.00 48.42
C LYS A 15 -9.26 50.79 48.74
N PRO A 16 -9.31 51.91 49.50
CA PRO A 16 -8.11 52.68 49.84
C PRO A 16 -6.98 51.84 50.45
N SER A 17 -7.33 50.76 51.15
CA SER A 17 -6.38 49.73 51.60
C SER A 17 -5.71 48.95 50.48
N GLU A 18 -6.48 48.52 49.48
CA GLU A 18 -6.01 47.76 48.31
C GLU A 18 -5.14 48.64 47.41
N MET A 19 -5.46 49.93 47.28
CA MET A 19 -4.62 50.88 46.53
C MET A 19 -3.28 51.16 47.22
N VAL A 20 -3.25 51.21 48.55
CA VAL A 20 -2.00 51.39 49.31
C VAL A 20 -1.15 50.13 49.25
N ASP A 21 -1.77 48.94 49.29
CA ASP A 21 -1.08 47.67 49.07
C ASP A 21 -0.52 47.60 47.64
N GLU A 22 -1.32 47.92 46.62
CA GLU A 22 -0.90 47.96 45.22
C GLU A 22 0.20 49.03 44.96
N MET A 23 0.15 50.16 45.66
CA MET A 23 1.20 51.18 45.61
C MET A 23 2.49 50.67 46.25
N LEU A 24 2.41 50.04 47.42
CA LEU A 24 3.58 49.42 48.08
C LEU A 24 4.18 48.31 47.20
N ASP A 25 3.34 47.49 46.57
CA ASP A 25 3.76 46.43 45.63
C ASP A 25 4.47 47.02 44.42
N LYS A 26 3.85 47.96 43.70
CA LYS A 26 4.45 48.58 42.50
C LYS A 26 5.74 49.32 42.78
N GLN A 27 5.83 50.02 43.91
CA GLN A 27 7.04 50.77 44.26
C GLN A 27 8.19 49.84 44.66
N ILE A 28 7.89 48.75 45.38
CA ILE A 28 8.89 47.73 45.72
C ILE A 28 9.32 46.96 44.47
N GLU A 29 8.39 46.53 43.63
CA GLU A 29 8.71 45.83 42.37
C GLU A 29 9.53 46.71 41.41
N SER A 30 9.19 48.00 41.28
CA SER A 30 9.97 48.96 40.49
C SER A 30 11.39 49.13 41.04
N LEU A 31 11.53 49.21 42.36
CA LEU A 31 12.82 49.31 43.02
C LEU A 31 13.67 48.04 42.79
N GLU A 32 13.08 46.86 42.93
CA GLU A 32 13.77 45.58 42.71
C GLU A 32 14.12 45.35 41.23
N ALA A 33 13.25 45.77 40.30
CA ALA A 33 13.50 45.69 38.87
C ALA A 33 14.66 46.59 38.42
N ASN A 34 14.76 47.81 38.95
CA ASN A 34 15.84 48.75 38.63
C ASN A 34 17.22 48.30 39.17
N LEU A 35 17.23 47.45 40.21
CA LEU A 35 18.45 46.98 40.86
C LEU A 35 18.88 45.55 40.41
N GLY A 36 18.05 44.87 39.61
CA GLY A 36 18.34 43.55 39.04
C GLY A 36 18.20 42.37 40.02
N ASN A 37 18.55 41.16 39.56
CA ASN A 37 18.28 39.89 40.27
C ASN A 37 18.86 39.77 41.69
N LYS A 38 19.83 40.62 42.08
CA LYS A 38 20.40 40.65 43.44
C LYS A 38 19.52 41.38 44.46
N ALA A 39 18.52 42.16 44.02
CA ALA A 39 17.69 42.98 44.89
C ALA A 39 16.31 42.38 45.22
N LYS A 40 16.02 41.15 44.76
CA LYS A 40 14.72 40.52 44.96
C LYS A 40 14.49 40.20 46.44
N GLY A 41 13.45 40.77 47.05
CA GLY A 41 13.14 40.67 48.48
C GLY A 41 13.79 41.74 49.38
N VAL A 42 14.58 42.66 48.80
CA VAL A 42 15.25 43.75 49.54
C VAL A 42 14.24 44.75 50.10
N GLY A 43 13.15 45.04 49.37
CA GLY A 43 12.17 46.05 49.78
C GLY A 43 11.46 45.68 51.09
N ASN A 44 10.99 44.45 51.21
CA ASN A 44 10.28 43.99 52.41
C ASN A 44 11.23 43.81 53.61
N ARG A 45 12.47 43.37 53.38
CA ARG A 45 13.48 43.25 54.45
C ARG A 45 13.89 44.62 54.99
N LEU A 46 14.05 45.63 54.13
CA LEU A 46 14.32 47.00 54.57
C LEU A 46 13.15 47.60 55.35
N LEU A 47 11.91 47.37 54.92
CA LEU A 47 10.71 47.80 55.66
C LEU A 47 10.67 47.19 57.07
N SER A 48 11.14 45.94 57.23
CA SER A 48 11.18 45.27 58.54
C SER A 48 12.07 45.99 59.57
N TYR A 49 13.13 46.70 59.16
CA TYR A 49 13.99 47.44 60.09
C TYR A 49 13.26 48.61 60.76
N PHE A 50 12.31 49.22 60.05
CA PHE A 50 11.51 50.34 60.55
C PHE A 50 10.22 49.91 61.26
N LEU A 51 10.06 48.60 61.52
CA LEU A 51 8.85 48.02 62.08
C LEU A 51 9.17 47.10 63.26
N LEU A 52 8.46 47.31 64.37
CA LEU A 52 8.48 46.38 65.51
C LEU A 52 7.04 46.19 66.00
N ASN A 53 6.50 44.98 65.84
CA ASN A 53 5.12 44.63 66.22
C ASN A 53 4.06 45.61 65.66
N GLY A 54 4.22 46.04 64.41
CA GLY A 54 3.32 46.99 63.73
C GLY A 54 3.55 48.46 64.08
N ASN A 55 4.45 48.77 65.01
CA ASN A 55 4.82 50.14 65.35
C ASN A 55 6.03 50.63 64.54
N ARG A 56 6.05 51.93 64.27
CA ARG A 56 7.15 52.59 63.56
C ARG A 56 8.38 52.70 64.44
N VAL A 57 9.52 52.33 63.89
CA VAL A 57 10.85 52.47 64.49
C VAL A 57 11.61 53.56 63.76
N GLN A 58 12.33 54.41 64.50
CA GLN A 58 13.13 55.50 63.94
C GLN A 58 14.62 55.12 63.91
N LEU A 59 15.20 55.02 62.73
CA LEU A 59 16.61 54.64 62.56
C LEU A 59 17.44 55.78 61.95
N GLY A 60 18.74 55.82 62.27
CA GLY A 60 19.66 56.75 61.61
C GLY A 60 19.94 56.31 60.18
N GLY A 61 20.11 57.26 59.24
CA GLY A 61 20.41 56.92 57.84
C GLY A 61 21.66 56.03 57.69
N THR A 62 22.73 56.36 58.40
CA THR A 62 23.98 55.57 58.41
C THR A 62 23.79 54.17 59.00
N GLU A 63 23.01 54.06 60.08
CA GLU A 63 22.70 52.76 60.72
C GLU A 63 21.97 51.82 59.76
N VAL A 64 21.07 52.36 58.93
CA VAL A 64 20.32 51.58 57.96
C VAL A 64 21.21 51.13 56.82
N VAL A 65 22.11 52.00 56.34
CA VAL A 65 23.09 51.65 55.30
C VAL A 65 24.00 50.51 55.79
N GLU A 66 24.54 50.59 57.00
CA GLU A 66 25.42 49.55 57.55
C GLU A 66 24.70 48.19 57.63
N ARG A 67 23.45 48.15 58.11
CA ARG A 67 22.65 46.91 58.17
C ARG A 67 22.36 46.34 56.78
N LEU A 68 22.03 47.20 55.82
CA LEU A 68 21.79 46.79 54.43
C LEU A 68 23.05 46.14 53.81
N GLN A 69 24.22 46.73 54.04
CA GLN A 69 25.48 46.17 53.55
C GLN A 69 25.81 44.81 54.19
N GLN A 70 25.53 44.66 55.49
CA GLN A 70 25.81 43.42 56.23
C GLN A 70 24.84 42.29 55.86
N ASP A 71 23.53 42.54 55.89
CA ASP A 71 22.51 41.49 55.77
C ASP A 71 22.24 41.06 54.33
N MET A 72 22.60 41.90 53.35
CA MET A 72 22.26 41.68 51.94
C MET A 72 23.45 41.81 50.99
N GLN A 73 24.66 42.02 51.51
CA GLN A 73 25.90 42.09 50.73
C GLN A 73 25.84 43.10 49.57
N ILE A 74 25.11 44.21 49.75
CA ILE A 74 25.05 45.31 48.78
C ILE A 74 26.07 46.40 49.12
N ASP A 75 26.56 47.16 48.14
CA ASP A 75 27.49 48.26 48.39
C ASP A 75 26.81 49.51 48.95
N GLY A 76 27.60 50.40 49.56
CA GLY A 76 27.08 51.59 50.26
C GLY A 76 26.47 52.64 49.33
N GLN A 77 26.88 52.70 48.06
CA GLN A 77 26.27 53.62 47.09
C GLN A 77 24.87 53.15 46.71
N THR A 78 24.72 51.85 46.47
CA THR A 78 23.44 51.20 46.19
C THR A 78 22.49 51.31 47.38
N ALA A 79 22.97 51.08 48.60
CA ALA A 79 22.18 51.24 49.81
C ALA A 79 21.63 52.67 50.00
N ASN A 80 22.43 53.69 49.71
CA ASN A 80 21.98 55.09 49.76
C ASN A 80 20.95 55.41 48.67
N ALA A 81 21.13 54.93 47.45
CA ALA A 81 20.17 55.11 46.35
C ALA A 81 18.80 54.48 46.66
N ILE A 82 18.78 53.32 47.35
CA ILE A 82 17.56 52.67 47.82
C ILE A 82 16.83 53.57 48.83
N LEU A 83 17.56 54.13 49.81
CA LEU A 83 16.96 55.00 50.83
C LEU A 83 16.42 56.30 50.24
N GLU A 84 17.08 56.86 49.23
CA GLU A 84 16.61 58.05 48.53
C GLU A 84 15.34 57.76 47.72
N THR A 85 15.31 56.63 47.02
CA THR A 85 14.12 56.20 46.25
C THR A 85 12.90 55.96 47.15
N LEU A 86 13.10 55.38 48.33
CA LEU A 86 12.01 55.16 49.29
C LEU A 86 11.52 56.44 49.98
N GLN A 87 12.38 57.44 50.12
CA GLN A 87 11.98 58.78 50.58
C GLN A 87 11.21 59.51 49.49
N ASN A 88 11.70 59.48 48.25
CA ASN A 88 11.06 60.14 47.11
C ASN A 88 9.70 59.54 46.76
N SER A 89 9.52 58.23 46.98
CA SER A 89 8.22 57.55 46.83
C SER A 89 7.26 57.78 48.03
N GLY A 90 7.71 58.47 49.07
CA GLY A 90 6.89 58.79 50.24
C GLY A 90 6.63 57.61 51.17
N ILE A 91 7.35 56.49 51.01
CA ILE A 91 7.28 55.32 51.89
C ILE A 91 8.02 55.61 53.21
N LEU A 92 9.20 56.22 53.11
CA LEU A 92 9.97 56.71 54.24
C LEU A 92 9.89 58.24 54.33
N ARG A 93 9.93 58.76 55.55
CA ARG A 93 10.09 60.20 55.81
C ARG A 93 11.18 60.46 56.83
N LYS A 94 11.74 61.66 56.79
CA LYS A 94 12.66 62.15 57.80
C LYS A 94 11.88 62.85 58.92
N THR A 95 12.16 62.48 60.16
CA THR A 95 11.57 63.13 61.34
C THR A 95 12.23 64.48 61.61
N SER A 96 11.63 65.29 62.47
CA SER A 96 12.23 66.56 62.92
C SER A 96 13.59 66.36 63.59
N ALA A 97 13.85 65.18 64.16
CA ALA A 97 15.14 64.79 64.73
C ALA A 97 16.14 64.22 63.70
N GLY A 98 15.80 64.26 62.40
CA GLY A 98 16.67 63.81 61.32
C GLY A 98 16.75 62.30 61.11
N ARG A 99 15.96 61.49 61.84
CA ARG A 99 15.90 60.02 61.70
C ARG A 99 14.89 59.61 60.63
N LEU A 100 15.05 58.42 60.07
CA LEU A 100 14.13 57.85 59.08
C LEU A 100 13.07 56.98 59.78
N GLU A 101 11.82 57.10 59.35
CA GLU A 101 10.71 56.22 59.73
C GLU A 101 9.73 56.03 58.56
N ILE A 102 8.84 55.04 58.67
CA ILE A 102 7.72 54.91 57.74
C ILE A 102 6.78 56.11 57.85
N ALA A 103 6.33 56.63 56.70
CA ALA A 103 5.73 57.95 56.59
C ALA A 103 4.49 58.17 57.46
N ASN A 104 3.69 57.14 57.74
CA ASN A 104 2.56 57.21 58.68
C ASN A 104 2.18 55.83 59.26
N ASN A 105 1.33 55.83 60.29
CA ASN A 105 0.91 54.61 60.99
C ASN A 105 0.11 53.63 60.09
N PHE A 106 -0.67 54.14 59.13
CA PHE A 106 -1.46 53.29 58.23
C PHE A 106 -0.53 52.49 57.28
N LEU A 107 0.44 53.17 56.68
CA LEU A 107 1.51 52.56 55.88
C LEU A 107 2.35 51.58 56.71
N ALA A 108 2.67 51.92 57.96
CA ALA A 108 3.43 51.03 58.85
C ALA A 108 2.67 49.74 59.16
N GLN A 109 1.37 49.84 59.43
CA GLN A 109 0.53 48.66 59.71
C GLN A 109 0.39 47.76 58.48
N ARG A 110 0.26 48.34 57.28
CA ARG A 110 0.21 47.58 56.02
C ARG A 110 1.54 46.95 55.67
N ALA A 111 2.63 47.71 55.76
CA ALA A 111 3.98 47.18 55.58
C ALA A 111 4.29 46.05 56.57
N PHE A 112 3.85 46.15 57.83
CA PHE A 112 4.00 45.08 58.81
C PHE A 112 3.19 43.83 58.46
N GLN A 113 1.92 43.99 58.05
CA GLN A 113 1.10 42.86 57.60
C GLN A 113 1.71 42.14 56.40
N LYS A 114 2.32 42.89 55.48
CA LYS A 114 3.01 42.36 54.29
C LYS A 114 4.32 41.65 54.64
N VAL A 115 5.16 42.25 55.48
CA VAL A 115 6.41 41.64 55.95
C VAL A 115 6.13 40.38 56.77
N GLU A 116 5.10 40.40 57.62
CA GLU A 116 4.73 39.24 58.44
C GLU A 116 4.10 38.11 57.61
N SER A 117 3.33 38.44 56.57
CA SER A 117 2.77 37.43 55.65
C SER A 117 3.86 36.72 54.86
N GLU A 118 4.87 37.43 54.36
CA GLU A 118 6.02 36.84 53.68
C GLU A 118 6.91 36.02 54.63
N ASN A 119 7.20 36.53 55.82
CA ASN A 119 7.94 35.78 56.84
C ASN A 119 7.21 34.51 57.28
N ARG A 120 5.87 34.51 57.24
CA ARG A 120 5.04 33.32 57.48
C ARG A 120 5.18 32.31 56.35
N VAL A 121 5.23 32.77 55.09
CA VAL A 121 5.46 31.90 53.92
C VAL A 121 6.85 31.27 53.98
N LEU A 122 7.89 32.06 54.27
CA LEU A 122 9.27 31.54 54.39
C LEU A 122 9.41 30.56 55.56
N ARG A 123 8.79 30.82 56.72
CA ARG A 123 8.72 29.88 57.85
C ARG A 123 7.99 28.59 57.47
N ASN A 124 6.89 28.68 56.76
CA ASN A 124 6.16 27.50 56.28
C ASN A 124 6.99 26.67 55.30
N ILE A 125 7.74 27.32 54.39
CA ILE A 125 8.65 26.62 53.48
C ILE A 125 9.75 25.89 54.27
N LYS A 126 10.41 26.57 55.21
CA LYS A 126 11.43 25.94 56.07
C LYS A 126 10.86 24.78 56.88
N ASN A 127 9.71 24.94 57.51
CA ASN A 127 9.04 23.87 58.27
C ASN A 127 8.69 22.67 57.37
N THR A 128 8.28 22.92 56.13
CA THR A 128 7.98 21.85 55.17
C THR A 128 9.25 21.11 54.74
N ILE A 129 10.36 21.83 54.52
CA ILE A 129 11.67 21.21 54.25
C ILE A 129 12.09 20.34 55.44
N GLN A 130 11.95 20.84 56.66
CA GLN A 130 12.29 20.11 57.89
C GLN A 130 11.40 18.88 58.11
N ASP A 131 10.09 19.00 57.92
CA ASP A 131 9.14 17.88 58.03
C ASP A 131 9.46 16.78 57.00
N ARG A 132 9.65 17.16 55.73
CA ARG A 132 10.04 16.23 54.67
C ARG A 132 11.40 15.58 54.93
N MET A 133 12.37 16.34 55.41
CA MET A 133 13.69 15.83 55.78
C MET A 133 13.59 14.82 56.95
N SER A 134 12.77 15.10 57.96
CA SER A 134 12.54 14.19 59.09
C SER A 134 11.88 12.87 58.69
N ARG A 135 11.06 12.91 57.64
CA ARG A 135 10.39 11.73 57.05
C ARG A 135 11.26 11.04 56.00
N ASN A 136 12.46 11.57 55.73
CA ASN A 136 13.37 11.13 54.69
C ASN A 136 12.71 11.10 53.29
N GLU A 137 11.78 12.01 53.05
CA GLU A 137 11.01 12.12 51.80
C GLU A 137 11.52 13.28 50.96
N LEU A 138 12.21 12.99 49.84
CA LEU A 138 12.75 14.04 48.96
C LEU A 138 11.67 14.98 48.41
N LEU A 139 12.05 16.23 48.21
CA LEU A 139 11.17 17.26 47.66
C LEU A 139 10.86 16.99 46.18
N ASP A 140 9.59 17.08 45.79
CA ASP A 140 9.16 16.88 44.41
C ASP A 140 9.48 18.08 43.50
N GLN A 141 9.30 17.91 42.19
CA GLN A 141 9.68 18.92 41.18
C GLN A 141 8.84 20.21 41.29
N ALA A 142 7.56 20.09 41.62
CA ALA A 142 6.67 21.24 41.72
C ALA A 142 7.04 22.09 42.92
N TYR A 143 7.30 21.44 44.06
CA TYR A 143 7.73 22.11 45.28
C TYR A 143 9.13 22.72 45.14
N LEU A 144 10.09 21.99 44.54
CA LEU A 144 11.43 22.54 44.27
C LEU A 144 11.37 23.77 43.38
N ASN A 145 10.57 23.76 42.31
CA ASN A 145 10.39 24.93 41.44
C ASN A 145 9.75 26.10 42.20
N HIS A 146 8.78 25.82 43.07
CA HIS A 146 8.12 26.82 43.89
C HIS A 146 9.08 27.51 44.88
N ILE A 147 9.97 26.77 45.52
CA ILE A 147 10.89 27.32 46.53
C ILE A 147 12.20 27.87 45.95
N THR A 148 12.58 27.48 44.71
CA THR A 148 13.85 27.88 44.08
C THR A 148 14.08 29.40 44.08
N PRO A 149 13.09 30.26 43.76
CA PRO A 149 13.27 31.72 43.79
C PRO A 149 13.47 32.26 45.21
N SER A 150 12.93 31.59 46.23
CA SER A 150 12.97 32.01 47.63
C SER A 150 14.11 31.38 48.42
N LEU A 151 14.84 30.44 47.82
CA LEU A 151 15.92 29.69 48.46
C LEU A 151 17.04 30.57 49.07
N PRO A 152 17.46 31.67 48.43
CA PRO A 152 18.45 32.59 49.01
C PRO A 152 17.93 33.38 50.23
N LEU A 153 16.61 33.47 50.39
CA LEU A 153 15.95 34.25 51.45
C LEU A 153 15.64 33.40 52.69
N LEU A 154 15.77 32.08 52.59
CA LEU A 154 15.55 31.15 53.69
C LEU A 154 16.81 31.01 54.53
N ASP A 155 16.65 31.16 55.84
CA ASP A 155 17.69 30.84 56.80
C ASP A 155 17.70 29.32 57.04
N LEU A 156 18.47 28.57 56.26
CA LEU A 156 18.54 27.10 56.34
C LEU A 156 19.84 26.64 57.03
N SER A 157 19.76 25.56 57.79
CA SER A 157 20.95 24.88 58.30
C SER A 157 21.68 24.12 57.17
N GLU A 158 22.96 23.80 57.40
CA GLU A 158 23.79 23.08 56.41
C GLU A 158 23.15 21.75 55.98
N LYS A 159 22.55 21.01 56.92
CA LYS A 159 21.84 19.75 56.65
C LYS A 159 20.60 19.95 55.77
N GLU A 160 19.86 21.04 55.98
CA GLU A 160 18.68 21.37 55.18
C GLU A 160 19.08 21.73 53.75
N HIS A 161 20.19 22.45 53.57
CA HIS A 161 20.74 22.74 52.25
C HIS A 161 21.13 21.49 51.47
N ASP A 162 21.78 20.54 52.12
CA ASP A 162 22.17 19.27 51.48
C ASP A 162 20.97 18.41 51.11
N PHE A 163 19.94 18.40 51.94
CA PHE A 163 18.68 17.71 51.64
C PHE A 163 17.98 18.28 50.39
N VAL A 164 17.95 19.62 50.24
CA VAL A 164 17.40 20.26 49.03
C VAL A 164 18.24 19.90 47.79
N LYS A 165 19.58 19.90 47.90
CA LYS A 165 20.48 19.49 46.80
C LYS A 165 20.29 18.02 46.41
N ALA A 166 20.16 17.13 47.39
CA ALA A 166 19.90 15.70 47.17
C ALA A 166 18.56 15.48 46.46
N SER A 167 17.52 16.22 46.85
CA SER A 167 16.20 16.20 46.20
C SER A 167 16.30 16.65 44.73
N GLN A 168 17.05 17.72 44.44
CA GLN A 168 17.30 18.17 43.06
C GLN A 168 18.09 17.14 42.23
N ALA A 169 19.04 16.43 42.83
CA ALA A 169 19.86 15.43 42.15
C ALA A 169 19.06 14.15 41.82
N ALA A 170 18.19 13.71 42.73
CA ALA A 170 17.30 12.57 42.52
C ALA A 170 16.35 12.80 41.34
N LEU A 171 15.82 14.01 41.19
CA LEU A 171 14.96 14.39 40.06
C LEU A 171 15.67 14.39 38.71
N ARG A 172 16.99 14.68 38.68
CA ARG A 172 17.78 14.54 37.45
C ARG A 172 17.99 13.08 37.06
N ARG A 173 18.07 12.16 38.04
CA ARG A 173 18.18 10.71 37.80
C ARG A 173 16.85 10.12 37.31
N THR A 174 15.71 10.52 37.87
CA THR A 174 14.38 10.09 37.39
C THR A 174 14.03 10.68 36.02
N LYS A 175 14.43 11.92 35.68
CA LYS A 175 14.27 12.46 34.31
C LYS A 175 15.08 11.68 33.26
N ARG A 176 16.26 11.14 33.60
CA ARG A 176 17.02 10.24 32.70
C ARG A 176 16.33 8.89 32.52
N ALA A 177 15.74 8.32 33.58
CA ALA A 177 14.96 7.08 33.48
C ALA A 177 13.64 7.27 32.70
N ILE A 178 12.93 8.39 32.90
CA ILE A 178 11.71 8.75 32.16
C ILE A 178 12.01 9.11 30.70
N GLY A 179 13.21 9.61 30.38
CA GLY A 179 13.65 9.81 29.00
C GLY A 179 13.70 8.50 28.20
N ILE A 180 14.28 7.46 28.79
CA ILE A 180 14.33 6.10 28.21
C ILE A 180 12.91 5.52 28.07
N PHE A 181 12.05 5.75 29.06
CA PHE A 181 10.66 5.27 29.04
C PHE A 181 9.74 6.04 28.08
N ARG A 182 9.98 7.35 27.89
CA ARG A 182 9.27 8.20 26.91
C ARG A 182 9.66 7.85 25.48
N THR A 183 10.89 7.45 25.21
CA THR A 183 11.28 6.93 23.89
C THR A 183 10.53 5.64 23.57
N LEU A 184 10.40 4.73 24.55
CA LEU A 184 9.62 3.48 24.39
C LEU A 184 8.10 3.73 24.24
N ILE A 185 7.52 4.66 25.02
CA ILE A 185 6.10 5.05 24.91
C ILE A 185 5.84 5.87 23.63
N PHE A 186 6.80 6.65 23.14
CA PHE A 186 6.70 7.37 21.88
C PHE A 186 6.67 6.40 20.69
N PHE A 187 7.48 5.34 20.70
CA PHE A 187 7.36 4.25 19.73
C PHE A 187 6.04 3.46 19.89
N PHE A 188 5.55 3.28 21.12
CA PHE A 188 4.27 2.60 21.38
C PHE A 188 3.04 3.44 20.95
N LEU A 189 3.05 4.76 21.15
CA LEU A 189 1.98 5.68 20.74
C LEU A 189 2.00 6.00 19.24
N ILE A 190 3.18 6.04 18.60
CA ILE A 190 3.29 6.01 17.13
C ILE A 190 2.73 4.68 16.61
N GLY A 191 2.97 3.57 17.31
CA GLY A 191 2.34 2.28 17.00
C GLY A 191 0.82 2.32 17.10
N LEU A 192 0.24 2.98 18.10
CA LEU A 192 -1.22 3.08 18.30
C LEU A 192 -1.92 4.09 17.39
N THR A 193 -1.28 5.23 17.07
CA THR A 193 -1.82 6.20 16.10
C THR A 193 -1.63 5.70 14.67
N ALA A 194 -0.52 5.01 14.38
CA ALA A 194 -0.37 4.24 13.15
C ALA A 194 -1.42 3.13 13.09
N TRP A 195 -1.71 2.40 14.18
CA TRP A 195 -2.77 1.39 14.23
C TRP A 195 -4.17 1.98 13.99
N ALA A 196 -4.53 3.12 14.60
CA ALA A 196 -5.85 3.74 14.41
C ALA A 196 -6.03 4.41 13.04
N ILE A 197 -4.98 5.05 12.51
CA ILE A 197 -4.96 5.59 11.13
C ILE A 197 -4.91 4.43 10.12
N TRP A 198 -4.24 3.34 10.45
CA TRP A 198 -4.21 2.11 9.66
C TRP A 198 -5.56 1.41 9.68
N GLU A 199 -6.27 1.27 10.81
CA GLU A 199 -7.59 0.64 10.86
C GLU A 199 -8.65 1.47 10.12
N TYR A 200 -8.60 2.80 10.29
CA TYR A 200 -9.45 3.74 9.55
C TYR A 200 -9.13 3.70 8.04
N ASN A 201 -7.86 3.71 7.64
CA ASN A 201 -7.49 3.59 6.24
C ASN A 201 -7.70 2.17 5.69
N ARG A 202 -7.59 1.10 6.48
CA ARG A 202 -7.77 -0.31 6.08
C ARG A 202 -9.23 -0.61 5.76
N ALA A 203 -10.15 -0.13 6.60
CA ALA A 203 -11.58 -0.23 6.34
C ALA A 203 -11.97 0.60 5.10
N ASN A 204 -11.41 1.80 4.96
CA ASN A 204 -11.74 2.68 3.84
C ASN A 204 -11.03 2.28 2.52
N LYS A 205 -9.88 1.59 2.53
CA LYS A 205 -9.06 1.33 1.33
C LYS A 205 -9.35 -0.02 0.69
N ASN A 206 -9.74 -1.03 1.46
CA ASN A 206 -10.39 -2.23 0.90
C ASN A 206 -11.70 -1.85 0.20
N PHE A 207 -12.46 -0.94 0.82
CA PHE A 207 -13.68 -0.39 0.25
C PHE A 207 -13.39 0.47 -0.99
N ASN A 208 -12.40 1.37 -0.95
CA ASN A 208 -12.10 2.28 -2.06
C ASN A 208 -11.44 1.59 -3.27
N GLN A 209 -10.60 0.56 -3.09
CA GLN A 209 -9.99 -0.18 -4.21
C GLN A 209 -10.96 -1.20 -4.82
N GLN A 210 -11.81 -1.85 -3.99
CA GLN A 210 -12.95 -2.59 -4.51
C GLN A 210 -13.98 -1.66 -5.17
N LEU A 211 -14.15 -0.43 -4.68
CA LEU A 211 -14.99 0.59 -5.32
C LEU A 211 -14.42 1.06 -6.64
N GLU A 212 -13.13 1.38 -6.74
CA GLU A 212 -12.47 1.76 -8.00
C GLU A 212 -12.56 0.63 -9.02
N TYR A 213 -12.22 -0.61 -8.62
CA TYR A 213 -12.36 -1.77 -9.50
C TYR A 213 -13.82 -2.04 -9.86
N SER A 214 -14.75 -1.90 -8.92
CA SER A 214 -16.20 -2.03 -9.20
C SER A 214 -16.73 -0.90 -10.08
N ALA A 215 -16.18 0.31 -9.98
CA ALA A 215 -16.58 1.46 -10.78
C ALA A 215 -16.06 1.32 -12.21
N ASP A 216 -14.81 0.89 -12.39
CA ASP A 216 -14.24 0.54 -13.69
C ASP A 216 -15.00 -0.63 -14.32
N MET A 217 -15.38 -1.62 -13.52
CA MET A 217 -16.19 -2.76 -13.95
C MET A 217 -17.63 -2.41 -14.29
N GLU A 218 -18.27 -1.51 -13.55
CA GLU A 218 -19.62 -1.01 -13.87
C GLU A 218 -19.57 -0.18 -15.16
N GLN A 219 -18.53 0.63 -15.35
CA GLN A 219 -18.30 1.31 -16.61
C GLN A 219 -18.01 0.35 -17.77
N ALA A 220 -17.22 -0.71 -17.54
CA ALA A 220 -16.97 -1.75 -18.53
C ALA A 220 -18.26 -2.47 -18.91
N LYS A 221 -19.12 -2.76 -17.93
CA LYS A 221 -20.45 -3.33 -18.15
C LYS A 221 -21.33 -2.40 -18.98
N ILE A 222 -21.45 -1.12 -18.61
CA ILE A 222 -22.21 -0.14 -19.39
C ILE A 222 -21.70 -0.03 -20.83
N LYS A 223 -20.38 -0.03 -21.02
CA LYS A 223 -19.76 -0.03 -22.35
C LYS A 223 -20.10 -1.28 -23.14
N ALA A 224 -20.05 -2.45 -22.51
CA ALA A 224 -20.39 -3.73 -23.15
C ALA A 224 -21.88 -3.81 -23.51
N GLU A 225 -22.78 -3.37 -22.62
CA GLU A 225 -24.22 -3.29 -22.89
C GLU A 225 -24.52 -2.33 -24.04
N LYS A 226 -23.85 -1.16 -24.07
CA LYS A 226 -23.96 -0.21 -25.17
C LYS A 226 -23.46 -0.79 -26.48
N ALA A 227 -22.29 -1.43 -26.49
CA ALA A 227 -21.73 -2.07 -27.68
C ALA A 227 -22.63 -3.20 -28.19
N LEU A 228 -23.25 -3.96 -27.29
CA LEU A 228 -24.23 -4.98 -27.64
C LEU A 228 -25.47 -4.37 -28.32
N GLU A 229 -25.99 -3.26 -27.78
CA GLU A 229 -27.17 -2.62 -28.35
C GLU A 229 -26.88 -1.96 -29.69
N GLU A 230 -25.72 -1.33 -29.85
CA GLU A 230 -25.22 -0.83 -31.13
C GLU A 230 -25.08 -1.95 -32.17
N ALA A 231 -24.56 -3.12 -31.78
CA ALA A 231 -24.45 -4.27 -32.68
C ALA A 231 -25.82 -4.81 -33.12
N LYS A 232 -26.81 -4.85 -32.22
CA LYS A 232 -28.19 -5.25 -32.57
C LYS A 232 -28.85 -4.26 -33.53
N ILE A 233 -28.65 -2.96 -33.34
CA ILE A 233 -29.18 -1.91 -34.23
C ILE A 233 -28.54 -2.05 -35.62
N ALA A 234 -27.22 -2.13 -35.69
CA ALA A 234 -26.48 -2.30 -36.94
C ALA A 234 -26.93 -3.55 -37.72
N ARG A 235 -27.22 -4.65 -37.01
CA ARG A 235 -27.79 -5.86 -37.62
C ARG A 235 -29.16 -5.59 -38.23
N LYS A 236 -30.09 -4.97 -37.49
CA LYS A 236 -31.44 -4.66 -38.00
C LYS A 236 -31.40 -3.73 -39.21
N GLU A 237 -30.52 -2.73 -39.20
CA GLU A 237 -30.33 -1.82 -40.33
C GLU A 237 -29.79 -2.56 -41.57
N ALA A 238 -28.83 -3.46 -41.38
CA ALA A 238 -28.29 -4.27 -42.48
C ALA A 238 -29.33 -5.25 -43.05
N GLU A 239 -30.15 -5.86 -42.19
CA GLU A 239 -31.27 -6.72 -42.57
C GLU A 239 -32.32 -5.95 -43.38
N SER A 240 -32.76 -4.78 -42.89
CA SER A 240 -33.69 -3.90 -43.60
C SER A 240 -33.15 -3.46 -44.96
N ALA A 241 -31.89 -3.03 -45.02
CA ALA A 241 -31.26 -2.61 -46.28
C ALA A 241 -31.16 -3.75 -47.31
N ARG A 242 -30.98 -5.00 -46.83
CA ARG A 242 -31.00 -6.18 -47.70
C ARG A 242 -32.39 -6.46 -48.25
N GLU A 243 -33.42 -6.36 -47.42
CA GLU A 243 -34.81 -6.55 -47.85
C GLU A 243 -35.25 -5.48 -48.86
N ASP A 244 -34.93 -4.21 -48.62
CA ASP A 244 -35.23 -3.11 -49.54
C ASP A 244 -34.55 -3.30 -50.91
N ALA A 245 -33.27 -3.69 -50.91
CA ALA A 245 -32.52 -3.95 -52.14
C ALA A 245 -33.11 -5.12 -52.95
N LEU A 246 -33.55 -6.19 -52.27
CA LEU A 246 -34.21 -7.34 -52.92
C LEU A 246 -35.57 -6.96 -53.51
N GLN A 247 -36.36 -6.13 -52.82
CA GLN A 247 -37.64 -5.64 -53.38
C GLN A 247 -37.42 -4.76 -54.62
N LEU A 248 -36.44 -3.85 -54.58
CA LEU A 248 -36.09 -3.01 -55.73
C LEU A 248 -35.56 -3.83 -56.91
N GLN A 249 -34.80 -4.89 -56.63
CA GLN A 249 -34.38 -5.85 -57.65
C GLN A 249 -35.59 -6.53 -58.32
N GLU A 250 -36.53 -7.07 -57.54
CA GLU A 250 -37.72 -7.74 -58.07
C GLU A 250 -38.58 -6.80 -58.92
N ILE A 251 -38.74 -5.54 -58.50
CA ILE A 251 -39.44 -4.51 -59.27
C ILE A 251 -38.73 -4.21 -60.60
N ALA A 252 -37.40 -4.07 -60.58
CA ALA A 252 -36.61 -3.80 -61.77
C ALA A 252 -36.66 -4.97 -62.78
N GLU A 253 -36.53 -6.21 -62.29
CA GLU A 253 -36.67 -7.42 -63.12
C GLU A 253 -38.06 -7.52 -63.76
N ARG A 254 -39.12 -7.23 -62.99
CA ARG A 254 -40.49 -7.20 -63.51
C ARG A 254 -40.67 -6.14 -64.59
N ASN A 255 -40.16 -4.93 -64.38
CA ASN A 255 -40.23 -3.85 -65.37
C ASN A 255 -39.44 -4.19 -66.65
N ALA A 256 -38.26 -4.81 -66.52
CA ALA A 256 -37.48 -5.30 -67.65
C ALA A 256 -38.26 -6.33 -68.47
N PHE A 257 -38.93 -7.28 -67.79
CA PHE A 257 -39.78 -8.28 -68.42
C PHE A 257 -40.98 -7.67 -69.13
N GLU A 258 -41.67 -6.71 -68.51
CA GLU A 258 -42.81 -6.01 -69.12
C GLU A 258 -42.39 -5.21 -70.37
N ALA A 259 -41.25 -4.50 -70.32
CA ALA A 259 -40.69 -3.79 -71.47
C ALA A 259 -40.33 -4.73 -72.63
N GLU A 260 -39.74 -5.89 -72.33
CA GLU A 260 -39.38 -6.90 -73.33
C GLU A 260 -40.61 -7.57 -73.96
N ALA A 261 -41.66 -7.81 -73.17
CA ALA A 261 -42.95 -8.30 -73.68
C ALA A 261 -43.61 -7.28 -74.63
N GLN A 262 -43.57 -5.98 -74.29
CA GLN A 262 -44.06 -4.91 -75.16
C GLN A 262 -43.26 -4.79 -76.46
N ARG A 263 -41.92 -4.86 -76.36
CA ARG A 263 -41.01 -4.88 -77.52
C ARG A 263 -41.35 -6.05 -78.45
N THR A 264 -41.52 -7.25 -77.90
CA THR A 264 -41.87 -8.46 -78.67
C THR A 264 -43.20 -8.30 -79.41
N ARG A 265 -44.21 -7.67 -78.77
CA ARG A 265 -45.49 -7.35 -79.43
C ARG A 265 -45.31 -6.33 -80.56
N ALA A 266 -44.51 -5.29 -80.35
CA ALA A 266 -44.22 -4.28 -81.37
C ALA A 266 -43.47 -4.88 -82.58
N GLU A 267 -42.49 -5.77 -82.34
CA GLU A 267 -41.80 -6.51 -83.39
C GLU A 267 -42.74 -7.44 -84.18
N ALA A 268 -43.68 -8.12 -83.50
CA ALA A 268 -44.67 -8.97 -84.15
C ALA A 268 -45.61 -8.13 -85.05
N LEU A 269 -46.05 -6.97 -84.58
CA LEU A 269 -46.83 -6.01 -85.38
C LEU A 269 -46.04 -5.49 -86.58
N LEU A 270 -44.75 -5.18 -86.41
CA LEU A 270 -43.86 -4.76 -87.50
C LEU A 270 -43.69 -5.89 -88.54
N ARG A 271 -43.53 -7.14 -88.11
CA ARG A 271 -43.47 -8.31 -89.00
C ARG A 271 -44.77 -8.49 -89.78
N ALA A 272 -45.92 -8.33 -89.12
CA ALA A 272 -47.23 -8.39 -89.77
C ALA A 272 -47.42 -7.25 -90.79
N ALA A 273 -47.03 -6.02 -90.44
CA ALA A 273 -47.13 -4.85 -91.32
C ALA A 273 -46.21 -4.94 -92.56
N ARG A 274 -45.04 -5.59 -92.44
CA ARG A 274 -44.13 -5.85 -93.58
C ARG A 274 -44.68 -6.88 -94.58
N ALA A 275 -45.69 -7.67 -94.19
CA ALA A 275 -46.36 -8.60 -95.09
C ALA A 275 -47.43 -7.93 -95.98
N ASP A 276 -47.76 -6.66 -95.73
CA ASP A 276 -48.82 -5.91 -96.42
C ASP A 276 -48.24 -4.68 -97.17
N ARG A 277 -48.47 -4.59 -98.50
CA ARG A 277 -47.60 -3.83 -99.43
C ARG A 277 -47.83 -2.30 -99.45
N ASP A 278 -48.99 -1.82 -99.01
CA ASP A 278 -49.43 -0.41 -99.18
C ASP A 278 -49.28 0.46 -97.92
N SER A 279 -49.05 -0.11 -96.74
CA SER A 279 -48.93 0.61 -95.45
C SER A 279 -47.50 1.05 -95.09
N ILE A 280 -46.55 0.83 -96.02
CA ILE A 280 -45.11 0.65 -95.75
C ILE A 280 -44.34 1.94 -95.40
N SER A 281 -44.75 3.12 -95.90
CA SER A 281 -43.87 4.30 -95.85
C SER A 281 -44.02 5.19 -94.60
N LYS A 282 -45.12 5.09 -93.86
CA LYS A 282 -45.38 5.93 -92.67
C LYS A 282 -45.32 5.18 -91.34
N LEU A 283 -45.58 3.87 -91.33
CA LEU A 283 -45.59 3.06 -90.09
C LEU A 283 -44.19 2.60 -89.65
N ASN A 284 -43.26 2.40 -90.59
CA ASN A 284 -41.97 1.76 -90.29
C ASN A 284 -41.06 2.59 -89.36
N ALA A 285 -40.95 3.91 -89.56
CA ALA A 285 -40.01 4.71 -88.78
C ALA A 285 -40.44 4.86 -87.30
N THR A 286 -41.72 5.12 -87.04
CA THR A 286 -42.25 5.31 -85.68
C THR A 286 -42.22 4.03 -84.86
N VAL A 287 -42.61 2.89 -85.45
CA VAL A 287 -42.58 1.59 -84.76
C VAL A 287 -41.15 1.12 -84.51
N LEU A 288 -40.22 1.37 -85.46
CA LEU A 288 -38.79 1.08 -85.25
C LEU A 288 -38.18 1.93 -84.13
N GLN A 289 -38.54 3.22 -84.04
CA GLN A 289 -38.12 4.07 -82.93
C GLN A 289 -38.67 3.54 -81.59
N GLN A 290 -39.95 3.19 -81.53
CA GLN A 290 -40.56 2.65 -80.31
C GLN A 290 -39.94 1.31 -79.86
N ILE A 291 -39.55 0.44 -80.81
CA ILE A 291 -38.80 -0.78 -80.50
C ILE A 291 -37.42 -0.46 -79.93
N ALA A 292 -36.70 0.50 -80.52
CA ALA A 292 -35.39 0.93 -80.03
C ALA A 292 -35.47 1.56 -78.62
N ASP A 293 -36.48 2.40 -78.37
CA ASP A 293 -36.71 3.02 -77.06
C ASP A 293 -37.05 1.94 -76.00
N LEU A 294 -37.84 0.92 -76.34
CA LEU A 294 -38.16 -0.20 -75.44
C LEU A 294 -36.97 -1.13 -75.20
N GLU A 295 -36.08 -1.31 -76.19
CA GLU A 295 -34.81 -2.03 -76.03
C GLU A 295 -33.87 -1.32 -75.07
N GLU A 296 -33.77 0.01 -75.18
CA GLU A 296 -32.96 0.83 -74.29
C GLU A 296 -33.53 0.80 -72.87
N LEU A 297 -34.86 0.95 -72.72
CA LEU A 297 -35.53 0.89 -71.43
C LEU A 297 -35.40 -0.49 -70.75
N SER A 298 -35.54 -1.59 -71.51
CA SER A 298 -35.32 -2.94 -70.99
C SER A 298 -33.88 -3.17 -70.54
N ARG A 299 -32.89 -2.58 -71.22
CA ARG A 299 -31.48 -2.61 -70.79
C ARG A 299 -31.28 -1.82 -69.50
N GLN A 300 -31.81 -0.60 -69.41
CA GLN A 300 -31.72 0.23 -68.20
C GLN A 300 -32.30 -0.48 -66.97
N TYR A 301 -33.44 -1.16 -67.10
CA TYR A 301 -34.02 -1.93 -65.98
C TYR A 301 -33.20 -3.17 -65.58
N ARG A 302 -32.51 -3.82 -66.53
CA ARG A 302 -31.58 -4.93 -66.21
C ARG A 302 -30.35 -4.43 -65.49
N ASP A 303 -29.74 -3.35 -65.98
CA ASP A 303 -28.58 -2.73 -65.32
C ASP A 303 -28.97 -2.30 -63.88
N GLN A 304 -30.16 -1.74 -63.70
CA GLN A 304 -30.70 -1.40 -62.38
C GLN A 304 -30.94 -2.64 -61.48
N ALA A 305 -31.38 -3.77 -62.06
CA ALA A 305 -31.53 -5.02 -61.32
C ALA A 305 -30.17 -5.57 -60.86
N ASP A 306 -29.14 -5.52 -61.72
CA ASP A 306 -27.78 -5.95 -61.40
C ASP A 306 -27.15 -5.06 -60.30
N GLU A 307 -27.33 -3.74 -60.37
CA GLU A 307 -26.89 -2.81 -59.31
C GLU A 307 -27.58 -3.11 -57.95
N ASN A 308 -28.89 -3.37 -57.97
CA ASN A 308 -29.65 -3.72 -56.76
C ASN A 308 -29.21 -5.07 -56.18
N ALA A 309 -28.87 -6.04 -57.03
CA ALA A 309 -28.33 -7.33 -56.60
C ALA A 309 -26.95 -7.17 -55.92
N GLU A 310 -26.08 -6.31 -56.44
CA GLU A 310 -24.79 -5.99 -55.80
C GLU A 310 -24.99 -5.31 -54.43
N LEU A 311 -25.94 -4.37 -54.35
CA LEU A 311 -26.32 -3.72 -53.09
C LEU A 311 -26.84 -4.73 -52.06
N ALA A 312 -27.68 -5.69 -52.48
CA ALA A 312 -28.20 -6.76 -51.62
C ALA A 312 -27.06 -7.65 -51.06
N GLU A 313 -26.08 -8.00 -51.90
CA GLU A 313 -24.93 -8.81 -51.47
C GLU A 313 -23.98 -8.02 -50.54
N LYS A 314 -23.83 -6.71 -50.75
CA LYS A 314 -23.10 -5.83 -49.83
C LYS A 314 -23.81 -5.70 -48.49
N ALA A 315 -25.14 -5.57 -48.48
CA ALA A 315 -25.95 -5.55 -47.26
C ALA A 315 -25.86 -6.88 -46.50
N ARG A 316 -25.91 -8.02 -47.22
CA ARG A 316 -25.70 -9.36 -46.64
C ARG A 316 -24.34 -9.50 -45.95
N ARG A 317 -23.26 -9.01 -46.57
CA ARG A 317 -21.92 -9.03 -45.94
C ARG A 317 -21.87 -8.20 -44.66
N ARG A 318 -22.54 -7.05 -44.62
CA ARG A 318 -22.68 -6.23 -43.41
C ARG A 318 -23.51 -6.93 -42.33
N GLU A 319 -24.59 -7.62 -42.71
CA GLU A 319 -25.42 -8.41 -41.80
C GLU A 319 -24.60 -9.51 -41.11
N ILE A 320 -23.79 -10.26 -41.86
CA ILE A 320 -22.90 -11.30 -41.31
C ILE A 320 -21.87 -10.69 -40.33
N GLN A 321 -21.26 -9.55 -40.68
CA GLN A 321 -20.33 -8.85 -39.79
C GLN A 321 -21.01 -8.34 -38.52
N ALA A 322 -22.23 -7.80 -38.63
CA ALA A 322 -23.01 -7.35 -37.49
C ALA A 322 -23.42 -8.53 -36.58
N LEU A 323 -23.72 -9.70 -37.15
CA LEU A 323 -24.00 -10.92 -36.40
C LEU A 323 -22.79 -11.41 -35.60
N ASP A 324 -21.59 -11.41 -36.21
CA ASP A 324 -20.34 -11.75 -35.51
C ASP A 324 -20.05 -10.75 -34.38
N ALA A 325 -20.19 -9.44 -34.65
CA ALA A 325 -20.03 -8.39 -33.64
C ALA A 325 -21.03 -8.53 -32.49
N GLN A 326 -22.30 -8.82 -32.79
CA GLN A 326 -23.33 -9.07 -31.78
C GLN A 326 -22.95 -10.29 -30.91
N SER A 327 -22.56 -11.41 -31.52
CA SER A 327 -22.14 -12.62 -30.80
C SER A 327 -20.98 -12.35 -29.85
N LYS A 328 -19.95 -11.62 -30.32
CA LYS A 328 -18.81 -11.23 -29.47
C LYS A 328 -19.22 -10.31 -28.32
N ALA A 329 -20.09 -9.33 -28.58
CA ALA A 329 -20.60 -8.42 -27.55
C ALA A 329 -21.44 -9.15 -26.49
N GLU A 330 -22.26 -10.14 -26.89
CA GLU A 330 -23.03 -10.98 -25.97
C GLU A 330 -22.12 -11.79 -25.05
N LYS A 331 -21.08 -12.43 -25.61
CA LYS A 331 -20.10 -13.19 -24.82
C LYS A 331 -19.32 -12.30 -23.87
N LEU A 332 -18.86 -11.13 -24.33
CA LEU A 332 -18.17 -10.16 -23.49
C LEU A 332 -19.07 -9.68 -22.33
N ASN A 333 -20.35 -9.41 -22.59
CA ASN A 333 -21.29 -9.02 -21.55
C ASN A 333 -21.49 -10.14 -20.50
N LYS A 334 -21.58 -11.41 -20.93
CA LYS A 334 -21.64 -12.57 -20.04
C LYS A 334 -20.39 -12.67 -19.15
N VAL A 335 -19.21 -12.52 -19.75
CA VAL A 335 -17.93 -12.54 -19.03
C VAL A 335 -17.86 -11.42 -18.00
N ILE A 336 -18.15 -10.16 -18.37
CA ILE A 336 -18.11 -9.03 -17.44
C ILE A 336 -19.11 -9.23 -16.28
N THR A 337 -20.30 -9.75 -16.59
CA THR A 337 -21.30 -10.10 -15.57
C THR A 337 -20.76 -11.16 -14.61
N SER A 338 -20.07 -12.18 -15.11
CA SER A 338 -19.46 -13.21 -14.29
C SER A 338 -18.37 -12.66 -13.35
N TRP A 339 -17.55 -11.71 -13.80
CA TRP A 339 -16.56 -11.04 -12.95
C TRP A 339 -17.21 -10.25 -11.81
N ASN A 340 -18.35 -9.61 -12.09
CA ASN A 340 -19.15 -8.90 -11.09
C ASN A 340 -19.83 -9.86 -10.10
N ALA A 341 -20.35 -10.99 -10.59
CA ALA A 341 -20.92 -12.04 -9.75
C ALA A 341 -19.87 -12.62 -8.79
N ALA A 342 -18.67 -12.90 -9.28
CA ALA A 342 -17.56 -13.38 -8.46
C ALA A 342 -17.14 -12.36 -7.39
N ALA A 343 -17.06 -11.06 -7.71
CA ALA A 343 -16.80 -10.02 -6.70
C ALA A 343 -17.88 -9.97 -5.62
N ARG A 344 -19.15 -10.04 -6.01
CA ARG A 344 -20.30 -10.07 -5.07
C ARG A 344 -20.31 -11.32 -4.21
N SER A 345 -19.80 -12.44 -4.72
CA SER A 345 -19.76 -13.71 -4.00
C SER A 345 -18.93 -13.64 -2.71
N LEU A 346 -17.96 -12.73 -2.63
CA LEU A 346 -17.12 -12.53 -1.43
C LEU A 346 -17.93 -12.12 -0.20
N GLN A 347 -19.12 -11.53 -0.39
CA GLN A 347 -20.03 -11.12 0.69
C GLN A 347 -21.02 -12.24 1.10
N ILE A 348 -21.02 -13.37 0.41
CA ILE A 348 -21.89 -14.49 0.73
C ILE A 348 -21.33 -15.22 1.96
N GLU A 349 -22.14 -15.46 2.98
CA GLU A 349 -21.69 -16.24 4.15
C GLU A 349 -21.87 -17.75 3.97
N ASP A 350 -22.87 -18.16 3.18
CA ASP A 350 -23.13 -19.57 2.89
C ASP A 350 -22.05 -20.16 1.97
N ALA A 351 -21.30 -21.13 2.50
CA ALA A 351 -20.14 -21.72 1.83
C ALA A 351 -20.49 -22.35 0.48
N ARG A 352 -21.65 -23.03 0.42
CA ARG A 352 -22.09 -23.73 -0.78
C ARG A 352 -22.52 -22.77 -1.88
N THR A 353 -23.34 -21.77 -1.55
CA THR A 353 -23.79 -20.74 -2.49
C THR A 353 -22.60 -19.94 -3.02
N LYS A 354 -21.65 -19.58 -2.14
CA LYS A 354 -20.40 -18.94 -2.56
C LYS A 354 -19.63 -19.79 -3.56
N ALA A 355 -19.45 -21.08 -3.28
CA ALA A 355 -18.76 -22.01 -4.17
C ALA A 355 -19.47 -22.13 -5.53
N LEU A 356 -20.80 -22.24 -5.54
CA LEU A 356 -21.58 -22.32 -6.80
C LEU A 356 -21.45 -21.04 -7.64
N VAL A 357 -21.54 -19.85 -7.02
CA VAL A 357 -21.37 -18.58 -7.74
C VAL A 357 -19.94 -18.43 -8.27
N ALA A 358 -18.93 -18.74 -7.46
CA ALA A 358 -17.52 -18.68 -7.87
C ALA A 358 -17.23 -19.64 -9.03
N MET A 359 -17.72 -20.88 -8.95
CA MET A 359 -17.56 -21.90 -9.98
C MET A 359 -18.29 -21.55 -11.27
N GLU A 360 -19.52 -21.04 -11.20
CA GLU A 360 -20.26 -20.62 -12.40
C GLU A 360 -19.54 -19.46 -13.10
N ALA A 361 -19.01 -18.52 -12.32
CA ALA A 361 -18.22 -17.43 -12.89
C ALA A 361 -16.93 -17.93 -13.56
N TYR A 362 -16.23 -18.86 -12.94
CA TYR A 362 -15.07 -19.53 -13.53
C TYR A 362 -15.43 -20.26 -14.83
N LYS A 363 -16.53 -21.03 -14.84
CA LYS A 363 -17.02 -21.78 -15.99
C LYS A 363 -17.35 -20.87 -17.18
N ILE A 364 -18.06 -19.76 -16.94
CA ILE A 364 -18.38 -18.78 -17.99
C ILE A 364 -17.10 -18.26 -18.66
N ASN A 365 -16.04 -17.97 -17.88
CA ASN A 365 -14.77 -17.51 -18.44
C ASN A 365 -14.04 -18.61 -19.21
N ARG A 366 -13.98 -19.82 -18.64
CA ARG A 366 -13.35 -20.99 -19.26
C ARG A 366 -13.98 -21.34 -20.60
N ASP A 367 -15.31 -21.27 -20.68
CA ASP A 367 -16.08 -21.66 -21.87
C ASP A 367 -16.11 -20.55 -22.95
N ASN A 368 -15.58 -19.35 -22.66
CA ASN A 368 -15.47 -18.22 -23.59
C ASN A 368 -14.02 -17.67 -23.65
N PRO A 369 -13.01 -18.48 -24.00
CA PRO A 369 -11.60 -18.13 -23.89
C PRO A 369 -11.15 -16.93 -24.77
N GLU A 370 -11.94 -16.54 -25.76
CA GLU A 370 -11.66 -15.40 -26.64
C GLU A 370 -11.90 -14.03 -25.98
N VAL A 371 -12.71 -13.98 -24.93
CA VAL A 371 -13.05 -12.75 -24.19
C VAL A 371 -13.00 -12.92 -22.66
N GLY A 372 -13.01 -14.16 -22.19
CA GLY A 372 -12.97 -14.55 -20.79
C GLY A 372 -11.55 -14.70 -20.26
N ASP A 373 -11.41 -14.51 -18.96
CA ASP A 373 -10.15 -14.70 -18.23
C ASP A 373 -10.44 -15.47 -16.93
N VAL A 374 -10.00 -16.73 -16.90
CA VAL A 374 -10.14 -17.59 -15.71
C VAL A 374 -9.20 -17.19 -14.57
N LYS A 375 -8.12 -16.45 -14.88
CA LYS A 375 -7.18 -15.90 -13.89
C LYS A 375 -7.57 -14.50 -13.42
N HIS A 376 -8.69 -13.96 -13.91
CA HIS A 376 -9.19 -12.65 -13.55
C HIS A 376 -9.28 -12.50 -12.01
N PRO A 377 -8.93 -11.32 -11.43
CA PRO A 377 -8.77 -11.19 -9.98
C PRO A 377 -9.99 -11.56 -9.16
N ASN A 378 -11.17 -11.17 -9.61
CA ASN A 378 -12.42 -11.52 -8.94
C ASN A 378 -12.70 -13.02 -8.97
N ILE A 379 -12.37 -13.71 -10.06
CA ILE A 379 -12.59 -15.16 -10.21
C ILE A 379 -11.67 -15.90 -9.26
N MET A 380 -10.36 -15.63 -9.36
CA MET A 380 -9.35 -16.23 -8.48
C MET A 380 -9.68 -16.01 -7.00
N LYS A 381 -10.07 -14.79 -6.62
CA LYS A 381 -10.39 -14.48 -5.23
C LYS A 381 -11.66 -15.18 -4.75
N ALA A 382 -12.69 -15.24 -5.59
CA ALA A 382 -13.94 -15.94 -5.27
C ALA A 382 -13.71 -17.45 -5.09
N LEU A 383 -12.92 -18.07 -5.98
CA LEU A 383 -12.54 -19.47 -5.90
C LEU A 383 -11.74 -19.77 -4.62
N GLU A 384 -10.71 -18.97 -4.32
CA GLU A 384 -9.89 -19.10 -3.12
C GLU A 384 -10.73 -18.98 -1.84
N ASP A 385 -11.59 -17.95 -1.77
CA ASP A 385 -12.42 -17.67 -0.60
C ASP A 385 -13.47 -18.76 -0.37
N ALA A 386 -14.11 -19.25 -1.43
CA ALA A 386 -15.01 -20.39 -1.38
C ALA A 386 -14.30 -21.65 -0.87
N ALA A 387 -13.09 -21.92 -1.36
CA ALA A 387 -12.32 -23.11 -1.00
C ALA A 387 -11.93 -23.09 0.48
N ARG A 388 -11.44 -21.95 0.98
CA ARG A 388 -11.11 -21.75 2.40
C ARG A 388 -12.33 -21.89 3.31
N LEU A 389 -13.50 -21.44 2.85
CA LEU A 389 -14.73 -21.51 3.63
C LEU A 389 -15.25 -22.95 3.74
N LEU A 390 -15.09 -23.75 2.68
CA LEU A 390 -15.48 -25.16 2.66
C LEU A 390 -14.54 -26.07 3.46
N ASP A 391 -13.23 -25.81 3.44
CA ASP A 391 -12.27 -26.55 4.27
C ASP A 391 -11.38 -25.61 5.10
N GLN A 392 -11.84 -25.34 6.32
CA GLN A 392 -11.12 -24.52 7.30
C GLN A 392 -9.85 -25.18 7.84
N LYS A 393 -9.60 -26.47 7.54
CA LYS A 393 -8.37 -27.16 7.96
C LYS A 393 -7.18 -26.81 7.06
N LEU A 394 -7.43 -26.27 5.87
CA LEU A 394 -6.38 -25.83 4.97
C LEU A 394 -5.57 -24.71 5.60
N GLN A 395 -4.30 -25.00 5.90
CA GLN A 395 -3.35 -24.03 6.44
C GLN A 395 -2.48 -23.50 5.31
N PHE A 396 -2.77 -22.28 4.89
CA PHE A 396 -1.98 -21.56 3.89
C PHE A 396 -0.90 -20.69 4.53
N ASP A 397 -0.55 -20.98 5.78
CA ASP A 397 0.41 -20.22 6.55
C ASP A 397 1.17 -21.09 7.57
N ILE A 398 2.44 -20.75 7.78
CA ILE A 398 3.25 -21.19 8.92
C ILE A 398 3.42 -19.96 9.83
N LYS A 399 2.63 -19.87 10.89
CA LYS A 399 2.53 -18.67 11.76
C LYS A 399 3.80 -18.26 12.49
N LYS A 400 4.75 -19.17 12.66
CA LYS A 400 5.99 -18.94 13.42
C LYS A 400 7.13 -19.73 12.77
N ALA A 401 7.45 -19.38 11.53
CA ALA A 401 8.59 -19.97 10.86
C ALA A 401 9.90 -19.53 11.51
N HIS A 402 10.03 -18.23 11.82
CA HIS A 402 11.21 -17.63 12.45
C HIS A 402 10.85 -16.79 13.68
N ALA A 403 11.80 -16.62 14.61
CA ALA A 403 11.66 -15.69 15.75
C ALA A 403 12.02 -14.25 15.33
N GLY A 404 11.27 -13.72 14.36
CA GLY A 404 11.49 -12.43 13.71
C GLY A 404 11.25 -12.55 12.21
N ALA A 405 11.46 -11.44 11.47
CA ALA A 405 11.17 -11.38 10.04
C ALA A 405 11.80 -12.52 9.25
N VAL A 406 11.01 -13.14 8.36
CA VAL A 406 11.54 -14.00 7.29
C VAL A 406 12.17 -13.08 6.26
N ARG A 407 13.47 -13.22 6.02
CA ARG A 407 14.27 -12.28 5.21
C ARG A 407 14.43 -12.73 3.76
N ASP A 408 14.56 -14.03 3.53
CA ASP A 408 14.73 -14.59 2.20
C ASP A 408 14.19 -16.02 2.13
N ILE A 409 13.73 -16.41 0.95
CA ILE A 409 13.14 -17.71 0.63
C ILE A 409 13.68 -18.19 -0.72
N VAL A 410 14.27 -19.39 -0.76
CA VAL A 410 14.76 -19.99 -2.00
C VAL A 410 14.33 -21.45 -2.12
N PHE A 411 13.85 -21.85 -3.30
CA PHE A 411 13.51 -23.24 -3.60
C PHE A 411 14.73 -24.03 -4.05
N GLN A 412 14.84 -25.28 -3.61
CA GLN A 412 15.83 -26.20 -4.13
C GLN A 412 15.43 -26.65 -5.54
N PRO A 413 16.28 -26.48 -6.57
CA PRO A 413 15.93 -26.87 -7.93
C PRO A 413 15.56 -28.35 -8.05
N GLY A 414 14.42 -28.64 -8.67
CA GLY A 414 13.95 -30.00 -8.94
C GLY A 414 13.53 -30.81 -7.70
N ALA A 415 13.31 -30.16 -6.55
CA ALA A 415 12.87 -30.82 -5.34
C ALA A 415 11.74 -30.04 -4.65
N ASP A 416 10.89 -30.76 -3.92
CA ASP A 416 9.86 -30.20 -3.02
C ASP A 416 10.49 -29.76 -1.68
N VAL A 417 11.55 -28.97 -1.77
CA VAL A 417 12.31 -28.44 -0.65
C VAL A 417 12.52 -26.95 -0.85
N PHE A 418 12.30 -26.17 0.20
CA PHE A 418 12.67 -24.76 0.21
C PHE A 418 13.42 -24.40 1.50
N PHE A 419 14.19 -23.33 1.41
CA PHE A 419 14.96 -22.79 2.52
C PHE A 419 14.45 -21.40 2.86
N THR A 420 14.43 -21.09 4.15
CA THR A 420 14.15 -19.74 4.63
C THR A 420 15.22 -19.28 5.58
N THR A 421 15.45 -17.97 5.60
CA THR A 421 16.29 -17.34 6.61
C THR A 421 15.55 -16.22 7.31
N GLY A 422 15.94 -15.89 8.54
CA GLY A 422 15.26 -14.87 9.31
C GLY A 422 16.15 -14.02 10.20
N SER A 423 15.53 -13.00 10.81
CA SER A 423 16.14 -12.11 11.80
C SER A 423 16.59 -12.82 13.09
N ASP A 424 16.23 -14.08 13.26
CA ASP A 424 16.71 -14.94 14.36
C ASP A 424 18.05 -15.62 14.05
N GLY A 425 18.67 -15.30 12.92
CA GLY A 425 19.95 -15.84 12.47
C GLY A 425 19.90 -17.31 12.06
N ALA A 426 18.70 -17.91 11.98
CA ALA A 426 18.52 -19.29 11.56
C ALA A 426 18.34 -19.38 10.05
N VAL A 427 18.83 -20.48 9.47
CA VAL A 427 18.41 -20.98 8.16
C VAL A 427 17.70 -22.30 8.39
N LYS A 428 16.48 -22.38 7.86
CA LYS A 428 15.57 -23.51 8.02
C LYS A 428 15.37 -24.19 6.67
N LYS A 429 15.45 -25.51 6.67
CA LYS A 429 15.08 -26.37 5.54
C LYS A 429 13.65 -26.88 5.77
N TRP A 430 12.82 -26.76 4.76
CA TRP A 430 11.43 -27.19 4.77
C TRP A 430 11.25 -28.27 3.70
N GLU A 431 10.99 -29.49 4.14
CA GLU A 431 10.69 -30.61 3.25
C GLU A 431 9.17 -30.73 3.11
N VAL A 432 8.67 -30.47 1.91
CA VAL A 432 7.25 -30.61 1.59
C VAL A 432 6.99 -32.06 1.21
N LYS A 433 6.07 -32.72 1.94
CA LYS A 433 5.69 -34.11 1.65
C LYS A 433 4.87 -34.20 0.37
N ASN A 434 3.88 -33.32 0.30
CA ASN A 434 3.01 -33.11 -0.84
C ASN A 434 2.31 -31.76 -0.66
N TRP A 435 1.75 -31.28 -1.76
CA TRP A 435 0.84 -30.16 -1.78
C TRP A 435 -0.59 -30.72 -1.72
N SER A 436 -1.46 -30.09 -0.94
CA SER A 436 -2.91 -30.36 -1.04
C SER A 436 -3.43 -29.97 -2.43
N ASP A 437 -4.65 -30.39 -2.76
CA ASP A 437 -5.33 -30.03 -4.02
C ASP A 437 -5.40 -28.51 -4.27
N LEU A 438 -5.20 -27.70 -3.23
CA LEU A 438 -5.23 -26.24 -3.25
C LEU A 438 -3.87 -25.59 -3.03
N GLY A 439 -2.77 -26.35 -3.05
CA GLY A 439 -1.43 -25.79 -2.89
C GLY A 439 -1.09 -25.33 -1.47
N ALA A 440 -1.83 -25.75 -0.45
CA ALA A 440 -1.34 -25.69 0.93
C ALA A 440 -0.34 -26.84 1.16
N PRO A 441 0.90 -26.58 1.61
CA PRO A 441 1.92 -27.62 1.75
C PRO A 441 1.71 -28.45 3.03
N VAL A 442 1.81 -29.77 2.89
CA VAL A 442 1.98 -30.66 4.05
C VAL A 442 3.46 -30.77 4.35
N ILE A 443 3.93 -30.02 5.34
CA ILE A 443 5.33 -30.06 5.76
C ILE A 443 5.64 -31.41 6.41
N ASN A 444 6.55 -32.17 5.81
CA ASN A 444 7.06 -33.42 6.36
C ASN A 444 7.98 -33.14 7.56
N ARG A 445 8.94 -32.24 7.34
CA ARG A 445 10.00 -31.91 8.29
C ARG A 445 10.44 -30.46 8.10
N SER A 446 10.65 -29.78 9.22
CA SER A 446 11.35 -28.50 9.30
C SER A 446 12.62 -28.71 10.12
N THR A 447 13.77 -28.32 9.58
CA THR A 447 15.08 -28.50 10.25
C THR A 447 15.84 -27.19 10.29
N ASP A 448 16.30 -26.78 11.48
CA ASP A 448 17.29 -25.71 11.64
C ASP A 448 18.65 -26.26 11.21
N ILE A 449 18.96 -26.16 9.91
CA ILE A 449 20.22 -26.67 9.36
C ILE A 449 21.40 -25.77 9.71
N TYR A 450 21.13 -24.51 10.05
CA TYR A 450 22.14 -23.54 10.41
C TYR A 450 21.57 -22.47 11.34
N ARG A 451 22.37 -22.03 12.32
CA ARG A 451 21.98 -20.94 13.21
C ARG A 451 23.19 -20.15 13.67
N GLN A 452 23.10 -18.84 13.51
CA GLN A 452 24.04 -17.90 14.07
C GLN A 452 23.71 -17.59 15.53
N LYS A 453 24.75 -17.34 16.34
CA LYS A 453 24.57 -16.92 17.73
C LYS A 453 24.22 -15.43 17.86
N ILE A 454 24.70 -14.61 16.92
CA ILE A 454 24.55 -13.15 16.89
C ILE A 454 24.48 -12.73 15.42
N GLY A 455 23.57 -11.82 15.07
CA GLY A 455 23.46 -11.24 13.73
C GLY A 455 22.31 -11.80 12.90
N ILE A 456 21.94 -11.05 11.87
CA ILE A 456 20.83 -11.37 10.95
C ILE A 456 21.39 -11.89 9.63
N ASN A 457 20.74 -12.93 9.11
CA ASN A 457 20.92 -13.38 7.73
C ASN A 457 19.88 -12.67 6.86
N ASN A 458 20.33 -11.93 5.86
CA ASN A 458 19.43 -11.16 4.97
C ASN A 458 19.18 -11.87 3.65
N SER A 459 20.11 -12.68 3.16
CA SER A 459 20.01 -13.29 1.82
C SER A 459 20.50 -14.74 1.80
N LEU A 460 19.80 -15.54 0.99
CA LEU A 460 20.12 -16.91 0.63
C LEU A 460 20.33 -17.02 -0.88
N ALA A 461 21.27 -17.87 -1.28
CA ALA A 461 21.33 -18.34 -2.66
C ALA A 461 21.61 -19.83 -2.70
N ILE A 462 21.00 -20.53 -3.64
CA ILE A 462 21.21 -21.95 -3.85
C ILE A 462 21.85 -22.20 -5.22
N SER A 463 22.86 -23.08 -5.25
CA SER A 463 23.51 -23.44 -6.51
C SER A 463 22.53 -24.17 -7.42
N PRO A 464 22.62 -24.05 -8.76
CA PRO A 464 21.70 -24.70 -9.70
C PRO A 464 21.52 -26.21 -9.54
N ASN A 465 22.53 -26.93 -9.04
CA ASN A 465 22.44 -28.37 -8.74
C ASN A 465 21.77 -28.70 -7.38
N GLY A 466 21.35 -27.68 -6.62
CA GLY A 466 20.69 -27.80 -5.32
C GLY A 466 21.59 -28.19 -4.13
N LYS A 467 22.91 -28.32 -4.30
CA LYS A 467 23.78 -28.92 -3.27
C LYS A 467 24.44 -27.93 -2.31
N ASN A 468 24.63 -26.69 -2.74
CA ASN A 468 25.33 -25.67 -1.97
C ASN A 468 24.43 -24.47 -1.71
N LEU A 469 24.42 -24.00 -0.46
CA LEU A 469 23.70 -22.81 -0.04
C LEU A 469 24.71 -21.72 0.33
N LEU A 470 24.51 -20.50 -0.14
CA LEU A 470 25.24 -19.33 0.31
C LEU A 470 24.36 -18.56 1.29
N VAL A 471 24.92 -18.21 2.45
CA VAL A 471 24.25 -17.40 3.48
C VAL A 471 25.04 -16.13 3.70
N ALA A 472 24.34 -14.99 3.65
CA ALA A 472 24.91 -13.67 3.84
C ALA A 472 23.96 -12.74 4.63
N GLY A 473 24.51 -11.70 5.26
CA GLY A 473 23.72 -10.76 6.05
C GLY A 473 24.57 -9.68 6.71
N GLU A 474 24.31 -9.41 7.99
CA GLU A 474 25.00 -8.36 8.76
C GLU A 474 26.38 -8.78 9.29
N MET A 475 26.78 -10.02 9.01
CA MET A 475 28.01 -10.59 9.54
C MET A 475 29.23 -10.16 8.72
N PRO A 476 30.41 -10.04 9.35
CA PRO A 476 31.65 -9.71 8.66
C PRO A 476 32.21 -10.94 7.91
N TRP A 477 31.35 -11.78 7.35
CA TRP A 477 31.73 -12.93 6.54
C TRP A 477 30.55 -13.47 5.70
N PHE A 478 30.91 -14.23 4.66
CA PHE A 478 30.01 -15.10 3.88
C PHE A 478 30.27 -16.55 4.23
N GLN A 479 29.23 -17.38 4.20
CA GLN A 479 29.38 -18.80 4.46
C GLN A 479 28.64 -19.63 3.43
N THR A 480 29.35 -20.59 2.85
CA THR A 480 28.74 -21.62 2.01
C THR A 480 28.47 -22.85 2.88
N LEU A 481 27.30 -23.44 2.72
CA LEU A 481 26.83 -24.59 3.46
C LEU A 481 26.50 -25.70 2.46
N ASN A 482 26.66 -26.95 2.88
CA ASN A 482 26.04 -28.06 2.21
C ASN A 482 24.52 -27.99 2.46
N ALA A 483 23.70 -27.90 1.42
CA ALA A 483 22.26 -27.64 1.53
C ALA A 483 21.52 -28.77 2.27
N GLU A 484 22.01 -30.01 2.18
CA GLU A 484 21.39 -31.16 2.84
C GLU A 484 21.67 -31.20 4.33
N THR A 485 22.93 -30.98 4.72
CA THR A 485 23.40 -31.17 6.11
C THR A 485 23.53 -29.88 6.91
N GLY A 486 23.51 -28.72 6.24
CA GLY A 486 23.82 -27.42 6.85
C GLY A 486 25.28 -27.22 7.27
N LYS A 487 26.15 -28.21 7.02
CA LYS A 487 27.56 -28.12 7.39
C LYS A 487 28.25 -27.04 6.57
N ALA A 488 29.00 -26.17 7.25
CA ALA A 488 29.84 -25.18 6.60
C ALA A 488 30.89 -25.84 5.69
N LEU A 489 30.91 -25.41 4.44
CA LEU A 489 31.88 -25.80 3.42
C LEU A 489 33.06 -24.81 3.45
N ASP A 490 32.78 -23.52 3.33
CA ASP A 490 33.77 -22.45 3.41
C ASP A 490 33.23 -21.23 4.18
N THR A 491 34.13 -20.36 4.66
CA THR A 491 33.77 -19.09 5.29
C THR A 491 34.74 -17.99 4.85
N PHE A 492 34.21 -16.91 4.28
CA PHE A 492 34.98 -15.80 3.70
C PHE A 492 34.79 -14.56 4.54
N ARG A 493 35.85 -14.11 5.23
CA ARG A 493 35.77 -12.91 6.08
C ARG A 493 35.92 -11.64 5.27
N ILE A 494 35.17 -10.62 5.63
CA ILE A 494 35.29 -9.27 5.09
C ILE A 494 35.85 -8.30 6.13
N ALA A 495 36.62 -7.32 5.66
CA ALA A 495 37.16 -6.27 6.52
C ALA A 495 36.15 -5.12 6.66
N GLY A 496 35.70 -4.88 7.91
CA GLY A 496 34.69 -3.88 8.25
C GLY A 496 33.31 -4.48 8.52
N ARG A 497 32.31 -3.63 8.72
CA ARG A 497 30.89 -4.03 8.69
C ARG A 497 30.29 -3.52 7.40
N ASP A 498 29.78 -4.44 6.60
CA ASP A 498 28.96 -4.14 5.42
C ASP A 498 27.83 -5.17 5.43
N GLU A 499 26.59 -4.70 5.27
CA GLU A 499 25.41 -5.54 5.34
C GLU A 499 25.07 -6.00 3.93
N VAL A 500 24.99 -7.31 3.74
CA VAL A 500 24.72 -7.92 2.45
C VAL A 500 23.22 -8.16 2.32
N PHE A 501 22.63 -7.83 1.17
CA PHE A 501 21.18 -7.97 0.93
C PHE A 501 20.83 -8.86 -0.25
N SER A 502 21.78 -9.17 -1.12
CA SER A 502 21.56 -10.04 -2.27
C SER A 502 22.83 -10.84 -2.56
N ALA A 503 22.67 -12.11 -2.89
CA ALA A 503 23.77 -13.01 -3.25
C ALA A 503 23.32 -14.03 -4.30
N GLY A 504 24.29 -14.59 -5.03
CA GLY A 504 24.07 -15.67 -5.99
C GLY A 504 25.30 -16.56 -6.08
N ILE A 505 25.11 -17.84 -6.40
CA ILE A 505 26.17 -18.87 -6.38
C ILE A 505 26.03 -19.83 -7.55
N THR A 506 27.17 -20.25 -8.12
CA THR A 506 27.26 -21.25 -9.20
C THR A 506 27.50 -22.65 -8.64
N ASN A 507 27.49 -23.66 -9.53
CA ASN A 507 27.71 -25.06 -9.15
C ASN A 507 29.14 -25.34 -8.65
N ASP A 508 30.14 -24.63 -9.15
CA ASP A 508 31.55 -24.79 -8.81
C ASP A 508 32.01 -23.88 -7.66
N GLY A 509 31.06 -23.18 -7.03
CA GLY A 509 31.26 -22.41 -5.81
C GLY A 509 31.75 -20.98 -6.04
N GLU A 510 31.74 -20.50 -7.29
CA GLU A 510 31.78 -19.07 -7.55
C GLU A 510 30.53 -18.39 -7.00
N PHE A 511 30.70 -17.22 -6.40
CA PHE A 511 29.57 -16.42 -5.95
C PHE A 511 29.82 -14.95 -6.12
N ILE A 512 28.74 -14.19 -6.32
CA ILE A 512 28.73 -12.74 -6.15
C ILE A 512 27.72 -12.39 -5.06
N ALA A 513 28.05 -11.41 -4.24
CA ALA A 513 27.16 -10.82 -3.26
C ALA A 513 27.28 -9.30 -3.26
N SER A 514 26.18 -8.63 -2.93
CA SER A 514 26.11 -7.18 -2.89
C SER A 514 25.79 -6.67 -1.50
N GLY A 515 26.67 -5.82 -0.98
CA GLY A 515 26.47 -5.03 0.24
C GLY A 515 25.94 -3.63 -0.04
N PHE A 516 25.89 -2.79 1.00
CA PHE A 516 25.53 -1.37 0.87
C PHE A 516 26.56 -0.58 0.07
N GLU A 517 27.85 -0.91 0.25
CA GLU A 517 28.96 -0.10 -0.24
C GLU A 517 29.81 -0.85 -1.29
N ARG A 518 29.74 -2.19 -1.31
CA ARG A 518 30.70 -3.03 -2.04
C ARG A 518 30.05 -4.22 -2.70
N PHE A 519 30.66 -4.64 -3.81
CA PHE A 519 30.47 -5.97 -4.37
C PHE A 519 31.56 -6.91 -3.85
N TYR A 520 31.15 -8.14 -3.61
CA TYR A 520 32.00 -9.24 -3.18
C TYR A 520 31.91 -10.33 -4.22
N HIS A 521 33.04 -10.67 -4.84
CA HIS A 521 33.11 -11.73 -5.85
C HIS A 521 34.12 -12.77 -5.41
N ARG A 522 33.69 -14.03 -5.37
CA ARG A 522 34.57 -15.18 -5.19
C ARG A 522 34.58 -15.96 -6.49
N ARG A 523 35.76 -16.07 -7.10
CA ARG A 523 35.98 -16.93 -8.26
C ARG A 523 35.94 -18.41 -7.89
N PRO A 524 35.67 -19.31 -8.87
CA PRO A 524 35.65 -20.74 -8.62
C PRO A 524 36.97 -21.22 -8.00
N ARG A 525 36.89 -22.05 -6.96
CA ARG A 525 38.04 -22.66 -6.27
C ARG A 525 39.08 -21.66 -5.71
N SER A 526 38.76 -20.37 -5.67
CA SER A 526 39.59 -19.36 -5.00
C SER A 526 39.33 -19.36 -3.50
N SER A 527 40.38 -19.11 -2.71
CA SER A 527 40.29 -18.82 -1.28
C SER A 527 40.24 -17.32 -0.97
N SER A 528 40.43 -16.45 -1.98
CA SER A 528 40.36 -14.99 -1.87
C SER A 528 39.01 -14.46 -2.32
N LEU A 529 38.61 -13.33 -1.72
CA LEU A 529 37.43 -12.57 -2.08
C LEU A 529 37.87 -11.27 -2.75
N ASP A 530 37.43 -11.05 -3.98
CA ASP A 530 37.65 -9.81 -4.69
C ASP A 530 36.61 -8.79 -4.22
N ILE A 531 37.07 -7.62 -3.78
CA ILE A 531 36.24 -6.57 -3.20
C ILE A 531 36.31 -5.35 -4.11
N SER A 532 35.16 -4.96 -4.67
CA SER A 532 35.05 -3.77 -5.51
C SER A 532 34.42 -2.60 -4.74
N PRO A 533 35.04 -1.41 -4.72
CA PRO A 533 34.59 -0.25 -3.95
C PRO A 533 33.41 0.54 -4.56
N LYS A 534 32.79 0.05 -5.65
CA LYS A 534 31.65 0.73 -6.30
C LYS A 534 30.45 -0.21 -6.43
N SER A 535 29.67 -0.33 -5.36
CA SER A 535 28.22 -0.50 -5.53
C SER A 535 27.58 0.88 -5.37
N ARG A 536 27.09 1.48 -6.46
CA ARG A 536 26.42 2.80 -6.37
C ARG A 536 24.94 2.66 -6.00
N GLY A 537 24.37 1.45 -6.08
CA GLY A 537 22.94 1.17 -5.99
C GLY A 537 22.53 0.25 -4.83
N LYS A 538 21.35 0.55 -4.26
CA LYS A 538 20.75 -0.23 -3.17
C LYS A 538 20.04 -1.49 -3.66
N ALA A 539 19.65 -1.53 -4.94
CA ALA A 539 19.01 -2.68 -5.56
C ALA A 539 19.99 -3.38 -6.50
N ASN A 540 20.14 -4.68 -6.31
CA ASN A 540 21.13 -5.48 -7.01
C ASN A 540 20.46 -6.73 -7.58
N LEU A 541 20.90 -7.10 -8.77
CA LEU A 541 20.41 -8.25 -9.51
C LEU A 541 21.58 -9.20 -9.73
N ILE A 542 21.37 -10.49 -9.48
CA ILE A 542 22.40 -11.49 -9.69
C ILE A 542 21.86 -12.55 -10.64
N LEU A 543 22.59 -12.80 -11.73
CA LEU A 543 22.15 -13.62 -12.85
C LEU A 543 23.18 -14.68 -13.20
N PRO A 544 22.77 -15.93 -13.43
CA PRO A 544 23.63 -16.90 -14.06
C PRO A 544 23.89 -16.50 -15.52
N ASP A 545 25.12 -16.68 -16.00
CA ASP A 545 25.49 -16.46 -17.39
C ASP A 545 26.52 -17.49 -17.88
N ASN A 546 26.11 -18.40 -18.78
CA ASN A 546 26.99 -19.35 -19.47
C ASN A 546 28.05 -20.05 -18.58
N GLY A 547 27.66 -20.50 -17.40
CA GLY A 547 28.55 -21.19 -16.44
C GLY A 547 29.29 -20.28 -15.45
N SER A 548 29.08 -18.96 -15.54
CA SER A 548 29.53 -17.92 -14.63
C SER A 548 28.33 -17.26 -13.93
N ILE A 549 28.58 -16.27 -13.08
CA ILE A 549 27.56 -15.40 -12.50
C ILE A 549 27.89 -13.93 -12.73
N CYS A 550 26.87 -13.15 -13.03
CA CYS A 550 26.92 -11.71 -13.21
C CYS A 550 26.15 -11.02 -12.10
N ALA A 551 26.68 -9.92 -11.58
CA ALA A 551 25.92 -9.02 -10.71
C ALA A 551 25.78 -7.65 -11.34
N TYR A 552 24.61 -7.04 -11.13
CA TYR A 552 24.25 -5.74 -11.64
C TYR A 552 23.73 -4.87 -10.50
N SER A 553 24.27 -3.66 -10.35
CA SER A 553 23.76 -2.61 -9.44
C SER A 553 22.96 -1.61 -10.24
N LEU A 554 21.73 -1.29 -9.82
CA LEU A 554 20.95 -0.25 -10.48
C LEU A 554 20.80 0.96 -9.58
N VAL A 555 21.10 2.14 -10.13
CA VAL A 555 20.84 3.45 -9.49
C VAL A 555 19.97 4.29 -10.39
N GLY A 556 18.91 4.81 -9.80
CA GLY A 556 17.99 5.71 -10.44
C GLY A 556 18.12 7.15 -9.95
N LYS A 557 18.06 8.13 -10.85
CA LYS A 557 17.89 9.54 -10.50
C LYS A 557 16.76 10.17 -11.30
N PRO A 558 15.78 10.82 -10.64
CA PRO A 558 14.71 11.53 -11.34
C PRO A 558 15.22 12.85 -11.94
N GLY A 559 14.84 13.11 -13.18
CA GLY A 559 14.92 14.40 -13.85
C GLY A 559 13.51 14.91 -14.22
N ASP A 560 13.42 16.09 -14.85
CA ASP A 560 12.12 16.74 -15.11
C ASP A 560 11.20 15.97 -16.07
N PHE A 561 11.80 15.23 -17.01
CA PHE A 561 11.11 14.46 -18.04
C PHE A 561 11.72 13.08 -18.28
N PHE A 562 12.63 12.64 -17.42
CA PHE A 562 13.29 11.35 -17.57
C PHE A 562 13.73 10.78 -16.21
N TYR A 563 13.94 9.48 -16.18
CA TYR A 563 14.64 8.80 -15.11
C TYR A 563 15.92 8.20 -15.66
N GLN A 564 17.04 8.58 -15.08
CA GLN A 564 18.37 8.12 -15.50
C GLN A 564 18.74 6.88 -14.68
N PHE A 565 19.03 5.79 -15.37
CA PHE A 565 19.54 4.56 -14.78
C PHE A 565 21.03 4.44 -15.04
N ASN A 566 21.78 4.20 -13.97
CA ASN A 566 23.17 3.77 -14.04
C ASN A 566 23.22 2.31 -13.62
N VAL A 567 23.79 1.47 -14.48
CA VAL A 567 23.99 0.04 -14.23
C VAL A 567 25.48 -0.24 -14.12
N ASP A 568 25.92 -0.65 -12.94
CA ASP A 568 27.27 -1.20 -12.74
C ASP A 568 27.18 -2.73 -12.79
N SER A 569 28.17 -3.39 -13.38
CA SER A 569 28.16 -4.84 -13.56
C SER A 569 29.52 -5.48 -13.32
N ILE A 570 29.50 -6.72 -12.80
CA ILE A 570 30.65 -7.62 -12.70
C ILE A 570 30.21 -8.98 -13.23
N CYS A 571 30.87 -9.48 -14.28
CA CYS A 571 30.61 -10.75 -14.92
C CYS A 571 31.93 -11.52 -15.05
N GLY A 572 32.10 -12.58 -14.27
CA GLY A 572 33.39 -13.29 -14.19
C GLY A 572 34.54 -12.32 -13.90
N ASN A 573 35.47 -12.14 -14.85
CA ASN A 573 36.63 -11.24 -14.69
C ASN A 573 36.41 -9.82 -15.26
N SER A 574 35.25 -9.54 -15.84
CA SER A 574 34.97 -8.30 -16.54
C SER A 574 34.08 -7.41 -15.68
N ALA A 575 34.45 -6.14 -15.54
CA ALA A 575 33.60 -5.12 -14.95
C ALA A 575 33.11 -4.17 -16.05
N GLY A 576 31.85 -3.78 -15.99
CA GLY A 576 31.22 -2.88 -16.95
C GLY A 576 30.33 -1.84 -16.28
N SER A 577 30.11 -0.72 -16.96
CA SER A 577 29.15 0.30 -16.53
C SER A 577 28.37 0.77 -17.75
N ALA A 578 27.06 0.88 -17.61
CA ALA A 578 26.17 1.35 -18.66
C ALA A 578 25.20 2.39 -18.10
N GLU A 579 24.81 3.33 -18.94
CA GLU A 579 23.84 4.37 -18.60
C GLU A 579 22.72 4.35 -19.64
N PHE A 580 21.49 4.43 -19.17
CA PHE A 580 20.33 4.62 -20.05
C PHE A 580 19.30 5.53 -19.40
N MET A 581 18.52 6.21 -20.23
CA MET A 581 17.48 7.14 -19.79
C MET A 581 16.11 6.62 -20.19
N VAL A 582 15.15 6.76 -19.29
CA VAL A 582 13.73 6.49 -19.57
C VAL A 582 12.98 7.80 -19.51
N PHE A 583 12.53 8.31 -20.65
CA PHE A 583 11.78 9.57 -20.73
C PHE A 583 10.29 9.38 -20.38
N GLY A 584 9.74 10.17 -19.46
CA GLY A 584 8.31 10.19 -19.15
C GLY A 584 7.50 11.11 -20.08
N GLY A 585 6.23 10.79 -20.32
CA GLY A 585 5.30 11.71 -21.02
C GLY A 585 4.72 12.74 -20.04
N LYS A 586 4.87 14.04 -20.32
CA LYS A 586 4.44 15.21 -19.49
C LYS A 586 4.67 15.06 -17.97
N ARG A 587 5.68 15.75 -17.41
CA ARG A 587 5.94 15.93 -15.96
C ARG A 587 5.50 14.72 -15.11
N GLU A 588 6.07 13.54 -15.37
CA GLU A 588 5.90 12.42 -14.45
C GLU A 588 6.65 12.77 -13.14
N ILE A 589 5.85 12.91 -12.08
CA ILE A 589 6.28 13.29 -10.74
C ILE A 589 7.06 12.10 -10.15
N ASP A 590 8.34 12.31 -9.85
CA ASP A 590 9.22 11.50 -8.97
C ASP A 590 8.93 9.99 -8.92
N TYR A 591 9.70 9.19 -9.67
CA TYR A 591 9.60 7.74 -9.66
C TYR A 591 9.94 7.11 -8.30
N GLY A 592 10.60 7.83 -7.40
CA GLY A 592 11.07 7.32 -6.11
C GLY A 592 12.45 6.67 -6.21
N VAL A 593 12.91 6.10 -5.10
CA VAL A 593 14.19 5.38 -5.04
C VAL A 593 13.97 3.94 -5.45
N ILE A 594 14.85 3.39 -6.29
CA ILE A 594 14.82 1.96 -6.63
C ILE A 594 15.02 1.14 -5.34
N SER A 595 14.08 0.23 -5.05
CA SER A 595 14.07 -0.59 -3.85
C SER A 595 14.21 -2.09 -4.13
N ALA A 596 13.81 -2.54 -5.32
CA ALA A 596 13.93 -3.93 -5.75
C ALA A 596 14.17 -4.00 -7.25
N VAL A 597 14.84 -5.06 -7.71
CA VAL A 597 15.03 -5.36 -9.13
C VAL A 597 14.87 -6.86 -9.35
N GLY A 598 14.21 -7.23 -10.44
CA GLY A 598 14.02 -8.62 -10.85
C GLY A 598 14.27 -8.76 -12.35
N TYR A 599 14.60 -9.97 -12.80
CA TYR A 599 14.88 -10.23 -14.20
C TYR A 599 14.49 -11.64 -14.60
N HIS A 600 14.02 -11.79 -15.83
CA HIS A 600 13.71 -13.07 -16.43
C HIS A 600 14.02 -13.10 -17.92
N THR A 601 14.61 -14.19 -18.40
CA THR A 601 14.84 -14.44 -19.82
C THR A 601 13.55 -14.93 -20.47
N VAL A 602 12.99 -14.17 -21.41
CA VAL A 602 11.78 -14.56 -22.15
C VAL A 602 12.14 -15.43 -23.35
N SER A 603 13.27 -15.13 -24.01
CA SER A 603 13.85 -15.94 -25.08
C SER A 603 15.38 -15.76 -25.10
N ASP A 604 16.06 -16.44 -26.03
CA ASP A 604 17.52 -16.29 -26.22
C ASP A 604 17.96 -14.84 -26.47
N SER A 605 17.08 -14.02 -27.06
CA SER A 605 17.35 -12.64 -27.43
C SER A 605 16.55 -11.60 -26.65
N THR A 606 15.55 -11.99 -25.86
CA THR A 606 14.68 -11.06 -25.13
C THR A 606 14.62 -11.40 -23.65
N ALA A 607 14.62 -10.35 -22.83
CA ALA A 607 14.48 -10.48 -21.39
C ALA A 607 13.63 -9.35 -20.83
N LEU A 608 13.02 -9.61 -19.68
CA LEU A 608 12.20 -8.66 -18.96
C LEU A 608 12.92 -8.23 -17.69
N LEU A 609 13.13 -6.91 -17.55
CA LEU A 609 13.65 -6.28 -16.34
C LEU A 609 12.50 -5.64 -15.57
N ALA A 610 12.31 -6.04 -14.32
CA ALA A 610 11.36 -5.45 -13.39
C ALA A 610 12.12 -4.55 -12.40
N ILE A 611 11.67 -3.31 -12.24
CA ILE A 611 12.24 -2.33 -11.32
C ILE A 611 11.14 -1.86 -10.38
N GLY A 612 11.35 -2.06 -9.10
CA GLY A 612 10.43 -1.66 -8.03
C GLY A 612 10.94 -0.42 -7.31
N PHE A 613 10.02 0.45 -6.92
CA PHE A 613 10.34 1.72 -6.29
C PHE A 613 9.78 1.81 -4.86
N SER A 614 10.41 2.69 -4.07
CA SER A 614 10.07 2.94 -2.66
C SER A 614 8.66 3.47 -2.41
N ASN A 615 7.98 3.95 -3.46
CA ASN A 615 6.62 4.50 -3.42
C ASN A 615 5.56 3.51 -3.94
N GLY A 616 5.94 2.25 -4.21
CA GLY A 616 5.05 1.19 -4.70
C GLY A 616 4.81 1.16 -6.21
N ARG A 617 5.57 1.98 -6.96
CA ARG A 617 5.61 1.87 -8.43
C ARG A 617 6.46 0.69 -8.88
N ILE A 618 6.13 0.21 -10.08
CA ILE A 618 6.93 -0.76 -10.82
C ILE A 618 7.13 -0.28 -12.26
N LEU A 619 8.32 -0.52 -12.80
CA LEU A 619 8.66 -0.32 -14.19
C LEU A 619 9.08 -1.67 -14.78
N LEU A 620 8.38 -2.11 -15.81
CA LEU A 620 8.76 -3.25 -16.64
C LEU A 620 9.42 -2.75 -17.90
N ILE A 621 10.57 -3.32 -18.24
CA ILE A 621 11.32 -2.98 -19.45
C ILE A 621 11.71 -4.26 -20.18
N GLU A 622 11.24 -4.39 -21.42
CA GLU A 622 11.80 -5.36 -22.35
C GLU A 622 13.19 -4.93 -22.79
N SER A 623 14.15 -5.84 -22.67
CA SER A 623 15.53 -5.67 -23.06
C SER A 623 15.92 -6.74 -24.08
N TYR A 624 16.69 -6.33 -25.10
CA TYR A 624 17.35 -7.28 -25.98
C TYR A 624 18.67 -7.71 -25.35
N ARG A 625 18.93 -9.03 -25.37
CA ARG A 625 20.21 -9.59 -24.95
C ARG A 625 21.22 -9.36 -26.07
N ASP A 626 22.10 -8.37 -25.90
CA ASP A 626 23.27 -8.13 -26.76
C ASP A 626 24.55 -8.41 -25.94
N GLY A 627 24.93 -9.68 -25.89
CA GLY A 627 25.99 -10.16 -24.99
C GLY A 627 25.64 -9.95 -23.51
N ASP A 628 26.58 -9.42 -22.71
CA ASP A 628 26.45 -9.23 -21.25
C ASP A 628 25.73 -7.92 -20.87
N ARG A 629 25.22 -7.16 -21.85
CA ARG A 629 24.68 -5.81 -21.64
C ARG A 629 23.16 -5.80 -21.74
N PHE A 630 22.51 -5.24 -20.71
CA PHE A 630 21.10 -4.87 -20.77
C PHE A 630 20.94 -3.59 -21.57
N GLN A 631 20.41 -3.70 -22.77
CA GLN A 631 19.92 -2.54 -23.52
C GLN A 631 18.40 -2.51 -23.42
N PRO A 632 17.83 -1.60 -22.61
CA PRO A 632 16.39 -1.42 -22.52
C PRO A 632 15.86 -0.85 -23.84
N THR A 633 14.75 -1.38 -24.30
CA THR A 633 14.08 -0.87 -25.50
C THR A 633 13.19 0.31 -25.13
N GLU A 634 13.22 1.39 -25.93
CA GLU A 634 12.30 2.53 -25.69
C GLU A 634 10.82 2.16 -25.94
N GLN A 635 10.57 1.13 -26.75
CA GLN A 635 9.23 0.72 -27.19
C GLN A 635 8.55 -0.30 -26.27
N GLY A 636 9.29 -1.03 -25.42
CA GLY A 636 8.78 -2.11 -24.56
C GLY A 636 8.70 -1.78 -23.07
N ARG A 637 8.35 -0.54 -22.70
CA ARG A 637 8.31 -0.08 -21.30
C ARG A 637 6.90 0.13 -20.78
N LYS A 638 6.61 -0.32 -19.56
CA LYS A 638 5.32 -0.10 -18.90
C LYS A 638 5.48 0.21 -17.42
N MET A 639 4.77 1.23 -16.95
CA MET A 639 4.84 1.76 -15.59
C MET A 639 3.50 1.59 -14.91
N PHE A 640 3.52 1.09 -13.68
CA PHE A 640 2.32 0.87 -12.88
C PHE A 640 2.55 1.29 -11.43
N LYS A 641 1.48 1.53 -10.67
CA LYS A 641 1.52 1.76 -9.23
C LYS A 641 0.56 0.80 -8.49
N PRO A 642 0.85 -0.51 -8.47
CA PRO A 642 0.00 -1.48 -7.79
C PRO A 642 0.04 -1.40 -6.27
N HIS A 643 1.15 -0.88 -5.71
CA HIS A 643 1.39 -0.91 -4.28
C HIS A 643 1.47 0.51 -3.68
N LEU A 644 1.29 0.57 -2.37
CA LEU A 644 1.21 1.82 -1.61
C LEU A 644 2.51 2.14 -0.87
N ALA A 645 3.39 1.16 -0.74
CA ALA A 645 4.70 1.27 -0.11
C ALA A 645 5.75 0.56 -0.95
N ALA A 646 7.01 0.62 -0.49
CA ALA A 646 8.16 0.11 -1.21
C ALA A 646 7.97 -1.33 -1.69
N ILE A 647 8.33 -1.57 -2.94
CA ILE A 647 8.48 -2.92 -3.47
C ILE A 647 9.72 -3.54 -2.82
N THR A 648 9.57 -4.74 -2.27
CA THR A 648 10.62 -5.43 -1.51
C THR A 648 11.29 -6.54 -2.31
N ASP A 649 10.53 -7.24 -3.15
CA ASP A 649 11.03 -8.39 -3.89
C ASP A 649 10.18 -8.71 -5.13
N PHE A 650 10.78 -9.43 -6.08
CA PHE A 650 10.16 -9.91 -7.32
C PHE A 650 10.48 -11.39 -7.53
N ALA A 651 9.46 -12.18 -7.87
CA ALA A 651 9.65 -13.56 -8.28
C ALA A 651 8.97 -13.82 -9.63
N PHE A 652 9.74 -14.29 -10.60
CA PHE A 652 9.19 -14.82 -11.85
C PHE A 652 8.88 -16.30 -11.66
N ASN A 653 7.79 -16.77 -12.26
CA ASN A 653 7.54 -18.20 -12.30
C ASN A 653 8.55 -18.88 -13.24
N PRO A 654 8.76 -20.21 -13.11
CA PRO A 654 9.71 -20.95 -13.95
C PRO A 654 9.43 -20.87 -15.45
N ALA A 655 8.15 -20.70 -15.83
CA ALA A 655 7.73 -20.58 -17.22
C ALA A 655 7.94 -19.17 -17.81
N GLY A 656 8.17 -18.16 -16.97
CA GLY A 656 8.40 -16.77 -17.40
C GLY A 656 7.16 -15.99 -17.81
N ASP A 657 5.97 -16.57 -17.70
CA ASP A 657 4.71 -15.93 -18.08
C ASP A 657 4.00 -15.27 -16.90
N GLN A 658 4.53 -15.39 -15.67
CA GLN A 658 3.99 -14.73 -14.49
C GLN A 658 5.06 -14.06 -13.61
N LEU A 659 4.69 -12.93 -13.00
CA LEU A 659 5.51 -12.17 -12.06
C LEU A 659 4.75 -11.89 -10.76
N ALA A 660 5.28 -12.40 -9.65
CA ALA A 660 4.83 -12.07 -8.31
C ALA A 660 5.67 -10.93 -7.73
N ILE A 661 5.01 -10.01 -7.02
CA ILE A 661 5.62 -8.78 -6.49
C ILE A 661 5.27 -8.67 -5.02
N ALA A 662 6.26 -8.43 -4.16
CA ALA A 662 6.06 -8.21 -2.73
C ALA A 662 6.22 -6.73 -2.34
N SER A 663 5.48 -6.28 -1.33
CA SER A 663 5.55 -4.91 -0.84
C SER A 663 5.58 -4.78 0.69
N MET A 664 6.19 -3.69 1.15
CA MET A 664 6.12 -3.22 2.53
C MET A 664 4.70 -2.80 2.96
N ASP A 665 3.73 -2.67 2.05
CA ASP A 665 2.35 -2.43 2.45
C ASP A 665 1.64 -3.69 2.98
N GLY A 666 2.34 -4.83 2.97
CA GLY A 666 1.86 -6.12 3.44
C GLY A 666 1.13 -6.93 2.36
N THR A 667 1.07 -6.43 1.13
CA THR A 667 0.39 -7.08 0.00
C THR A 667 1.39 -7.72 -0.98
N ILE A 668 0.89 -8.63 -1.81
CA ILE A 668 1.59 -9.10 -3.01
C ILE A 668 0.71 -8.81 -4.23
N SER A 669 1.28 -8.81 -5.44
CA SER A 669 0.52 -8.81 -6.69
C SER A 669 1.06 -9.85 -7.66
N LEU A 670 0.23 -10.36 -8.59
CA LEU A 670 0.61 -11.39 -9.57
C LEU A 670 0.23 -10.95 -10.99
N TRP A 671 1.21 -10.83 -11.85
CA TRP A 671 1.04 -10.29 -13.18
C TRP A 671 1.17 -11.42 -14.20
N ASP A 672 0.25 -11.52 -15.17
CA ASP A 672 0.50 -12.29 -16.38
C ASP A 672 1.28 -11.40 -17.35
N LEU A 673 2.30 -11.97 -17.97
CA LEU A 673 3.23 -11.27 -18.83
C LEU A 673 2.93 -11.48 -20.33
N LYS A 674 1.89 -12.22 -20.71
CA LYS A 674 1.56 -12.51 -22.12
C LYS A 674 1.22 -11.28 -22.95
N GLU A 675 0.45 -10.33 -22.40
CA GLU A 675 0.09 -9.09 -23.11
C GLU A 675 0.93 -7.89 -22.64
N TYR A 676 1.70 -8.07 -21.57
CA TYR A 676 2.41 -7.03 -20.85
C TYR A 676 1.50 -5.86 -20.39
N THR A 677 0.18 -5.83 -20.65
CA THR A 677 -0.66 -4.62 -20.64
C THR A 677 -1.22 -4.24 -19.28
N SER A 678 -1.36 -5.17 -18.33
CA SER A 678 -1.99 -4.94 -17.02
C SER A 678 -1.76 -6.11 -16.04
N PRO A 679 -1.96 -5.93 -14.72
CA PRO A 679 -1.94 -7.04 -13.77
C PRO A 679 -3.15 -7.95 -14.00
N THR A 680 -2.89 -9.22 -14.29
CA THR A 680 -3.94 -10.25 -14.43
C THR A 680 -4.49 -10.70 -13.08
N TYR A 681 -3.72 -10.55 -12.00
CA TYR A 681 -4.12 -10.93 -10.66
C TYR A 681 -3.53 -9.98 -9.60
N GLN A 682 -4.34 -9.45 -8.68
CA GLN A 682 -3.83 -8.78 -7.48
C GLN A 682 -4.24 -9.60 -6.25
N PRO A 683 -3.53 -10.71 -5.94
CA PRO A 683 -3.76 -11.46 -4.72
C PRO A 683 -3.44 -10.57 -3.52
N VAL A 684 -4.46 -10.05 -2.87
CA VAL A 684 -4.27 -9.35 -1.60
C VAL A 684 -3.78 -10.36 -0.56
N VAL A 685 -2.52 -10.22 -0.16
CA VAL A 685 -2.05 -10.79 1.10
C VAL A 685 -2.63 -9.94 2.22
N PHE A 686 -3.59 -10.51 2.94
CA PHE A 686 -3.82 -10.11 4.31
C PHE A 686 -2.76 -10.83 5.15
N ALA A 687 -1.59 -10.21 5.32
CA ALA A 687 -0.81 -10.53 6.50
C ALA A 687 -1.77 -10.32 7.67
N ARG A 688 -2.12 -11.40 8.40
CA ARG A 688 -2.82 -11.28 9.67
C ARG A 688 -1.93 -10.40 10.55
N ASN A 689 -2.27 -9.13 10.67
CA ASN A 689 -1.62 -8.16 11.53
C ASN A 689 -0.20 -7.76 11.09
N SER A 690 -0.12 -6.67 10.32
CA SER A 690 0.99 -5.70 10.28
C SER A 690 2.39 -6.15 9.83
N GLY A 691 2.58 -7.24 9.08
CA GLY A 691 3.91 -7.65 8.64
C GLY A 691 4.27 -7.18 7.23
N TRP A 692 5.34 -6.40 7.05
CA TRP A 692 5.95 -6.19 5.73
C TRP A 692 6.25 -7.55 5.07
N VAL A 693 5.97 -7.70 3.78
CA VAL A 693 6.41 -8.88 3.02
C VAL A 693 7.85 -8.59 2.55
N PHE A 694 8.81 -9.39 2.98
CA PHE A 694 10.23 -9.16 2.69
C PHE A 694 10.77 -9.96 1.53
N SER A 695 10.22 -11.16 1.29
CA SER A 695 10.69 -12.07 0.26
C SER A 695 9.52 -12.84 -0.32
N ILE A 696 9.61 -13.15 -1.61
CA ILE A 696 8.62 -13.90 -2.36
C ILE A 696 9.32 -14.87 -3.32
N ALA A 697 8.80 -16.08 -3.47
CA ALA A 697 9.37 -17.08 -4.36
C ALA A 697 8.27 -17.94 -5.00
N PHE A 698 8.49 -18.35 -6.25
CA PHE A 698 7.70 -19.39 -6.89
C PHE A 698 8.25 -20.77 -6.57
N SER A 699 7.35 -21.75 -6.42
CA SER A 699 7.71 -23.16 -6.46
C SER A 699 8.25 -23.56 -7.83
N ASN A 700 9.00 -24.67 -7.87
CA ASN A 700 9.61 -25.17 -9.11
C ASN A 700 8.61 -25.55 -10.21
N ASP A 701 7.36 -25.87 -9.85
CA ASP A 701 6.27 -26.15 -10.79
C ASP A 701 5.53 -24.89 -11.27
N GLY A 702 5.86 -23.71 -10.70
CA GLY A 702 5.23 -22.44 -11.01
C GLY A 702 3.80 -22.27 -10.49
N LYS A 703 3.27 -23.24 -9.76
CA LYS A 703 1.87 -23.23 -9.28
C LYS A 703 1.67 -22.53 -7.95
N HIS A 704 2.74 -22.38 -7.17
CA HIS A 704 2.66 -21.89 -5.80
C HIS A 704 3.58 -20.69 -5.58
N ILE A 705 3.05 -19.70 -4.86
CA ILE A 705 3.82 -18.58 -4.35
C ILE A 705 4.02 -18.78 -2.86
N VAL A 706 5.25 -18.56 -2.40
CA VAL A 706 5.61 -18.52 -0.97
C VAL A 706 6.07 -17.12 -0.64
N ALA A 707 5.53 -16.52 0.43
CA ALA A 707 5.94 -15.20 0.89
C ALA A 707 6.33 -15.20 2.36
N GLY A 708 7.41 -14.48 2.68
CA GLY A 708 7.94 -14.32 4.03
C GLY A 708 7.59 -12.96 4.64
N CYS A 709 7.06 -12.96 5.86
CA CYS A 709 6.57 -11.76 6.54
C CYS A 709 7.47 -11.31 7.69
N GLN A 710 7.34 -10.03 8.06
CA GLN A 710 8.05 -9.39 9.17
C GLN A 710 7.77 -10.01 10.54
N ASP A 711 6.57 -10.57 10.74
CA ASP A 711 6.16 -11.24 11.98
C ASP A 711 6.77 -12.65 12.13
N GLY A 712 7.52 -13.11 11.13
CA GLY A 712 8.10 -14.45 11.09
C GLY A 712 7.16 -15.51 10.52
N SER A 713 6.02 -15.11 9.97
CA SER A 713 5.10 -16.00 9.26
C SER A 713 5.56 -16.26 7.82
N ILE A 714 5.23 -17.43 7.30
CA ILE A 714 5.30 -17.76 5.87
C ILE A 714 3.89 -17.99 5.38
N PHE A 715 3.54 -17.51 4.19
CA PHE A 715 2.25 -17.74 3.56
C PHE A 715 2.40 -18.39 2.19
N PHE A 716 1.37 -19.13 1.78
CA PHE A 716 1.32 -19.90 0.54
C PHE A 716 0.07 -19.53 -0.26
N TRP A 717 0.22 -19.44 -1.59
CA TRP A 717 -0.91 -19.27 -2.52
C TRP A 717 -0.77 -20.20 -3.70
N ASN A 718 -1.88 -20.84 -4.06
CA ASN A 718 -2.02 -21.45 -5.37
C ASN A 718 -2.49 -20.40 -6.38
N VAL A 719 -1.81 -20.33 -7.53
CA VAL A 719 -2.11 -19.39 -8.61
C VAL A 719 -2.85 -20.04 -9.79
N ASP A 720 -3.15 -21.33 -9.69
CA ASP A 720 -3.90 -22.09 -10.68
C ASP A 720 -5.41 -22.12 -10.33
N PRO A 721 -6.27 -21.40 -11.07
CA PRO A 721 -7.72 -21.43 -10.82
C PRO A 721 -8.33 -22.82 -10.99
N GLU A 722 -7.72 -23.68 -11.81
CA GLU A 722 -8.26 -25.02 -12.08
C GLU A 722 -8.15 -25.93 -10.86
N ASP A 723 -7.08 -25.77 -10.07
CA ASP A 723 -6.91 -26.49 -8.80
C ASP A 723 -8.04 -26.15 -7.81
N TYR A 724 -8.37 -24.85 -7.67
CA TYR A 724 -9.53 -24.43 -6.88
C TYR A 724 -10.83 -24.97 -7.45
N ALA A 725 -11.03 -24.90 -8.77
CA ALA A 725 -12.25 -25.37 -9.40
C ALA A 725 -12.46 -26.87 -9.21
N ARG A 726 -11.40 -27.68 -9.37
CA ARG A 726 -11.42 -29.13 -9.11
C ARG A 726 -11.77 -29.43 -7.66
N PHE A 727 -11.14 -28.73 -6.72
CA PHE A 727 -11.43 -28.89 -5.29
C PHE A 727 -12.89 -28.55 -4.95
N LEU A 728 -13.39 -27.40 -5.42
CA LEU A 728 -14.76 -26.96 -5.17
C LEU A 728 -15.76 -27.95 -5.78
N CYS A 729 -15.51 -28.40 -7.01
CA CYS A 729 -16.36 -29.38 -7.66
C CYS A 729 -16.41 -30.72 -6.90
N SER A 730 -15.25 -31.25 -6.49
CA SER A 730 -15.18 -32.47 -5.66
C SER A 730 -15.94 -32.32 -4.34
N ASN A 731 -15.82 -31.18 -3.65
CA ASN A 731 -16.53 -30.94 -2.40
C ASN A 731 -18.04 -30.83 -2.59
N LEU A 732 -18.47 -30.06 -3.60
CA LEU A 732 -19.89 -29.95 -3.97
C LEU A 732 -20.47 -31.33 -4.32
N GLN A 733 -19.69 -32.18 -5.01
CA GLN A 733 -20.10 -33.54 -5.33
C GLN A 733 -20.13 -34.48 -4.12
N ASN A 734 -19.17 -34.39 -3.20
CA ASN A 734 -19.15 -35.23 -1.99
C ASN A 734 -20.31 -34.89 -1.04
N THR A 735 -20.76 -33.62 -1.03
CA THR A 735 -21.97 -33.24 -0.30
C THR A 735 -23.23 -33.93 -0.87
N LEU A 736 -23.25 -34.27 -2.17
CA LEU A 736 -24.32 -35.08 -2.80
C LEU A 736 -24.41 -36.48 -2.21
N ALA A 737 -23.27 -37.15 -2.01
CA ALA A 737 -23.25 -38.55 -1.59
C ALA A 737 -23.81 -38.71 -0.17
N GLY A 738 -23.41 -37.84 0.75
CA GLY A 738 -23.91 -37.85 2.14
C GLY A 738 -25.39 -37.47 2.25
N ALA A 739 -25.82 -36.39 1.56
CA ALA A 739 -27.21 -35.94 1.61
C ALA A 739 -28.18 -36.91 0.91
N ALA A 740 -27.76 -37.52 -0.21
CA ALA A 740 -28.57 -38.53 -0.88
C ALA A 740 -28.67 -39.84 -0.07
N GLU A 741 -27.64 -40.20 0.70
CA GLU A 741 -27.65 -41.35 1.60
C GLU A 741 -28.54 -41.10 2.83
N GLU A 742 -28.46 -39.92 3.45
CA GLU A 742 -29.39 -39.51 4.51
C GLU A 742 -30.84 -39.44 4.03
N GLN A 743 -31.09 -38.86 2.85
CA GLN A 743 -32.44 -38.80 2.28
C GLN A 743 -32.97 -40.20 1.97
N ARG A 744 -32.14 -41.11 1.43
CA ARG A 744 -32.52 -42.52 1.26
C ARG A 744 -32.85 -43.18 2.60
N ASN A 745 -32.08 -42.91 3.66
CA ASN A 745 -32.35 -43.44 4.98
C ASN A 745 -33.68 -42.92 5.55
N VAL A 746 -34.01 -41.64 5.33
CA VAL A 746 -35.29 -41.04 5.73
C VAL A 746 -36.45 -41.59 4.89
N ASP A 747 -36.31 -41.74 3.58
CA ASP A 747 -37.33 -42.27 2.68
C ASP A 747 -37.63 -43.75 2.98
N VAL A 748 -36.60 -44.53 3.32
CA VAL A 748 -36.72 -45.92 3.80
C VAL A 748 -37.47 -45.98 5.14
N LEU A 749 -37.26 -45.00 6.02
CA LEU A 749 -37.98 -44.87 7.29
C LEU A 749 -39.43 -44.39 7.11
N GLN A 750 -39.71 -43.56 6.09
CA GLN A 750 -41.03 -42.94 5.91
C GLN A 750 -42.01 -43.74 5.04
N LYS A 751 -41.60 -44.81 4.34
CA LYS A 751 -42.46 -45.79 3.63
C LYS A 751 -43.77 -45.21 3.07
N LYS A 752 -43.73 -44.09 2.34
CA LYS A 752 -44.85 -43.62 1.51
C LYS A 752 -44.42 -42.49 0.58
N SER A 753 -44.39 -42.83 -0.71
CA SER A 753 -44.62 -41.99 -1.88
C SER A 753 -44.37 -40.48 -1.70
N VAL A 754 -43.13 -40.06 -1.92
CA VAL A 754 -42.85 -38.71 -2.43
C VAL A 754 -42.02 -38.92 -3.69
N GLU A 755 -42.43 -38.31 -4.80
CA GLU A 755 -41.61 -38.30 -6.02
C GLU A 755 -40.20 -37.79 -5.66
N PRO A 756 -39.13 -38.40 -6.19
CA PRO A 756 -37.78 -37.97 -5.87
C PRO A 756 -37.57 -36.59 -6.49
N TYR A 757 -37.72 -35.53 -5.68
CA TYR A 757 -37.15 -34.22 -6.01
C TYR A 757 -35.64 -34.40 -6.09
N ARG A 758 -35.11 -34.60 -7.30
CA ARG A 758 -33.69 -34.45 -7.59
C ARG A 758 -33.35 -32.96 -7.44
N TYR A 759 -33.04 -32.55 -6.21
CA TYR A 759 -32.17 -31.40 -6.02
C TYR A 759 -30.83 -31.78 -6.63
N ASN A 760 -30.46 -31.14 -7.74
CA ASN A 760 -29.09 -31.22 -8.23
C ASN A 760 -28.29 -30.26 -7.35
N PHE A 761 -27.44 -30.80 -6.47
CA PHE A 761 -26.75 -29.97 -5.46
C PHE A 761 -25.56 -29.18 -6.03
N ASP A 762 -25.23 -29.43 -7.29
CA ASP A 762 -24.27 -28.73 -8.13
C ASP A 762 -24.92 -27.60 -8.97
N GLU A 763 -26.17 -27.25 -8.70
CA GLU A 763 -26.87 -26.15 -9.38
C GLU A 763 -27.08 -24.95 -8.45
N LEU A 764 -26.90 -23.76 -9.01
CA LEU A 764 -27.32 -22.51 -8.39
C LEU A 764 -28.85 -22.33 -8.55
N PRO A 765 -29.63 -22.10 -7.47
CA PRO A 765 -31.06 -21.86 -7.59
C PRO A 765 -31.38 -20.71 -8.55
N LYS A 766 -32.51 -20.79 -9.28
CA LYS A 766 -32.87 -19.80 -10.31
C LYS A 766 -32.89 -18.36 -9.79
N ASP A 767 -33.39 -18.16 -8.58
CA ASP A 767 -33.47 -16.83 -7.96
C ASP A 767 -32.09 -16.31 -7.56
N ASP A 768 -31.21 -17.19 -7.07
CA ASP A 768 -29.81 -16.84 -6.78
C ASP A 768 -29.04 -16.57 -8.07
N TYR A 769 -29.24 -17.37 -9.11
CA TYR A 769 -28.64 -17.13 -10.43
C TYR A 769 -29.03 -15.74 -10.95
N ARG A 770 -30.32 -15.40 -10.93
CA ARG A 770 -30.78 -14.05 -11.30
C ARG A 770 -30.19 -12.96 -10.41
N ARG A 771 -30.08 -13.21 -9.10
CA ARG A 771 -29.53 -12.25 -8.14
C ARG A 771 -28.07 -11.90 -8.44
N TYR A 772 -27.26 -12.87 -8.85
CA TYR A 772 -25.83 -12.67 -9.06
C TYR A 772 -25.46 -12.40 -10.52
N PHE A 773 -26.12 -13.05 -11.48
CA PHE A 773 -25.81 -13.00 -12.91
C PHE A 773 -26.87 -12.26 -13.74
N GLY A 774 -27.98 -11.80 -13.15
CA GLY A 774 -29.04 -11.05 -13.85
C GLY A 774 -29.95 -11.92 -14.72
N ASP A 775 -30.75 -11.27 -15.57
CA ASP A 775 -31.69 -11.92 -16.51
C ASP A 775 -31.03 -12.34 -17.83
N ILE A 776 -29.73 -12.66 -17.82
CA ILE A 776 -29.05 -13.18 -19.01
C ILE A 776 -29.80 -14.44 -19.45
N ASP A 777 -30.42 -14.38 -20.62
CA ASP A 777 -31.21 -15.48 -21.17
C ASP A 777 -30.29 -16.70 -21.36
N PRO A 778 -30.53 -17.83 -20.66
CA PRO A 778 -29.80 -19.08 -20.88
C PRO A 778 -30.18 -19.73 -22.21
N GLY A 779 -30.94 -19.03 -23.07
CA GLY A 779 -31.43 -19.40 -24.40
C GLY A 779 -30.36 -20.00 -25.32
N LEU A 780 -30.08 -21.29 -25.08
CA LEU A 780 -29.55 -22.33 -25.96
C LEU A 780 -29.29 -23.64 -25.19
N LEU A 781 -29.37 -23.64 -23.85
CA LEU A 781 -29.25 -24.90 -23.11
C LEU A 781 -30.59 -25.66 -23.13
N PRO A 782 -30.62 -26.93 -23.58
CA PRO A 782 -31.82 -27.76 -23.46
C PRO A 782 -32.25 -27.82 -22.00
N ARG A 783 -33.50 -28.23 -21.73
CA ARG A 783 -34.15 -28.34 -20.40
C ARG A 783 -33.44 -29.20 -19.33
N ARG A 784 -32.13 -29.42 -19.42
CA ARG A 784 -31.28 -29.88 -18.33
C ARG A 784 -30.59 -28.66 -17.74
N ARG A 785 -30.95 -28.37 -16.49
CA ARG A 785 -30.31 -27.40 -15.60
C ARG A 785 -28.77 -27.54 -15.68
N VAL A 786 -28.07 -26.41 -15.60
CA VAL A 786 -26.62 -26.31 -15.82
C VAL A 786 -25.89 -26.95 -14.64
N THR A 787 -25.27 -28.10 -14.85
CA THR A 787 -24.31 -28.66 -13.89
C THR A 787 -23.11 -27.72 -13.84
N VAL A 788 -22.82 -27.09 -12.70
CA VAL A 788 -21.67 -26.17 -12.55
C VAL A 788 -20.33 -26.93 -12.70
N CYS A 789 -20.35 -28.24 -12.48
CA CYS A 789 -19.21 -29.16 -12.52
C CYS A 789 -18.90 -29.83 -13.87
N ASP A 790 -19.86 -29.88 -14.81
CA ASP A 790 -19.70 -30.57 -16.12
C ASP A 790 -19.11 -29.65 -17.21
#